data_AF-A0A8B7P3V8-F1
#
_entry.id   AF-A0A8B7P3V8-F1
#
_cell.length_a   1.000
_cell.length_b   1.000
_cell.length_c   1.000
_cell.angle_alpha   90.00
_cell.angle_beta   90.00
_cell.angle_gamma   90.00
#
_symmetry.space_group_name_H-M   'P 1'
#
loop_
_entity.id
_entity.type
_entity.pdbx_description
1 polymer ?
#
loop_
_entity_poly.entity_id
_entity_poly.type
_entity_poly.pdbx_seq_one_letter_code
_entity_poly.pdbx_strand_id
1 'polypeptide(L)'
;MEGSKRSAGLQPSLGLDDNDVHVEFSPLRQDDDEGGMVTLDVPVAEVERAAWGSKTQFMLSCVSLSVGLGNVWRFPYLVQQDGGGAFLIPYLIMMVLEGAPLFLMELGIGQKMRMGSLGVWNNISPWWGGIGIASTIVSFCVGLYYNVIIAWCFYYLFNSFLSPLPFSSCPTEAVGNLTVPVAECEMSSETAYFWFRQTIDAGDSISEPEGIRWWMALCLTLSWLLVWFCIMRGIQSSGKVVYFTALFPYMILIIFFGRAVTLKGAGAGLKHMFTPDMSKLLNPNVWMDAACQVFYSLGLAFGSLIAFASYNPMKNDCKRDAIFMCAITVFTATFATIDIFAVLGFKAVANYEKCIHHNTAKLASILDQLPVHTRNINVTIDNYEETWPDLLPHIQDIYENQTHQHFQHCSVEEQLNEAAEGTGLAFIVFTQAIVELPGSNFWSIAFFMMLLALGLGSQFGTMEGVITNLFDMKIFARVRKEVLTGCVCLISLLIGLIFCTGAGEYWLMLFDTFAGSMGLIFIAFFEVMVISYVYGHKRFTDDIEKMIGQRPGLYWQAMWRFISPLTIFCIVVSSIVYRFMNPPEYPAYKKELAMAKMELYPTWAMFVAFALLLGGILPVPIVYFMRRFQCIRLDSDIHQASIKRVETTMSTQGMIRNEELQRCDTSDSDWTNLFSNRVNSGTSLDS
;
A
#
# COMPACT_ATOMS: atom_id res chain seq x y z
N MET A 1 61.02 -5.69 50.20
CA MET A 1 62.10 -6.24 49.36
C MET A 1 61.42 -7.12 48.33
N GLU A 2 61.14 -6.59 47.14
CA GLU A 2 62.10 -6.54 46.02
C GLU A 2 62.42 -7.96 45.52
N GLY A 3 62.30 -8.30 44.25
CA GLY A 3 62.25 -7.48 43.04
C GLY A 3 61.67 -8.26 41.86
N SER A 4 61.26 -7.57 40.77
CA SER A 4 62.15 -7.15 39.66
C SER A 4 62.67 -8.39 38.90
N LYS A 5 62.47 -8.61 37.60
CA LYS A 5 62.34 -7.68 36.46
C LYS A 5 62.10 -8.51 35.17
N ARG A 6 61.35 -7.92 34.22
CA ARG A 6 61.64 -7.75 32.76
C ARG A 6 61.98 -8.99 31.91
N SER A 7 61.32 -9.23 30.78
CA SER A 7 61.52 -8.59 29.43
C SER A 7 61.67 -9.75 28.44
N ALA A 8 61.31 -9.77 27.16
CA ALA A 8 60.63 -8.96 26.14
C ALA A 8 60.38 -9.97 24.98
N GLY A 9 59.29 -9.92 24.21
CA GLY A 9 59.17 -9.08 23.02
C GLY A 9 58.75 -9.92 21.79
N LEU A 10 58.22 -9.21 20.78
CA LEU A 10 57.87 -9.57 19.39
C LEU A 10 56.42 -10.06 19.05
N GLN A 11 55.72 -9.19 18.29
CA GLN A 11 54.67 -9.51 17.29
C GLN A 11 55.34 -10.05 15.99
N PRO A 12 54.58 -10.32 14.90
CA PRO A 12 53.54 -11.32 14.68
C PRO A 12 53.95 -12.29 13.55
N SER A 13 53.41 -13.51 13.49
CA SER A 13 53.56 -14.38 12.31
C SER A 13 52.20 -14.86 11.82
N LEU A 14 51.83 -14.43 10.62
CA LEU A 14 50.85 -15.11 9.79
C LEU A 14 51.34 -16.55 9.53
N GLY A 15 50.48 -17.51 9.82
CA GLY A 15 50.53 -18.87 9.30
C GLY A 15 49.09 -19.27 8.99
N LEU A 16 48.76 -19.32 7.70
CA LEU A 16 47.66 -20.13 7.19
C LEU A 16 48.13 -21.59 7.29
N ASP A 17 47.33 -22.46 7.89
CA ASP A 17 47.08 -23.84 7.45
C ASP A 17 46.11 -24.56 8.43
N ASP A 18 45.04 -25.11 7.84
CA ASP A 18 44.13 -26.18 8.27
C ASP A 18 43.73 -26.33 9.75
N ASN A 19 42.52 -25.87 10.09
CA ASN A 19 41.80 -26.24 11.30
C ASN A 19 41.07 -27.59 11.12
N ASP A 20 41.75 -28.69 11.40
CA ASP A 20 41.13 -29.89 11.96
C ASP A 20 40.97 -29.68 13.47
N VAL A 21 39.74 -29.59 13.97
CA VAL A 21 39.47 -29.48 15.41
C VAL A 21 39.64 -30.85 16.05
N HIS A 22 40.80 -31.10 16.65
CA HIS A 22 41.01 -32.21 17.58
C HIS A 22 40.21 -31.98 18.87
N VAL A 23 39.24 -32.85 19.15
CA VAL A 23 38.56 -32.93 20.46
C VAL A 23 39.37 -33.87 21.35
N GLU A 24 40.04 -33.32 22.36
CA GLU A 24 40.79 -34.09 23.36
C GLU A 24 39.84 -34.59 24.45
N PHE A 25 39.64 -35.92 24.53
CA PHE A 25 38.86 -36.53 25.61
C PHE A 25 39.76 -36.82 26.82
N SER A 26 39.46 -36.21 27.96
CA SER A 26 40.00 -36.65 29.25
C SER A 26 39.21 -37.86 29.76
N PRO A 27 39.84 -38.95 30.23
CA PRO A 27 39.10 -40.08 30.78
C PRO A 27 38.58 -39.73 32.17
N LEU A 28 37.26 -39.83 32.35
CA LEU A 28 36.60 -39.68 33.65
C LEU A 28 36.89 -40.90 34.54
N ARG A 29 37.25 -40.60 35.79
CA ARG A 29 37.44 -41.53 36.89
C ARG A 29 36.10 -42.23 37.19
N GLN A 30 36.12 -43.57 37.18
CA GLN A 30 34.99 -44.40 37.53
C GLN A 30 34.95 -44.52 39.06
N ASP A 31 33.91 -43.97 39.69
CA ASP A 31 33.51 -44.34 41.05
C ASP A 31 31.98 -44.56 41.02
N ASP A 32 31.57 -45.59 41.76
CA ASP A 32 30.34 -46.36 41.66
C ASP A 32 29.05 -45.66 42.17
N ASP A 33 27.92 -46.22 41.73
CA ASP A 33 26.57 -46.24 42.34
C ASP A 33 25.82 -44.93 42.66
N GLU A 34 24.80 -44.60 41.84
CA GLU A 34 23.37 -44.58 42.21
C GLU A 34 22.53 -44.00 41.05
N GLY A 35 21.34 -44.58 40.82
CA GLY A 35 20.46 -44.32 39.67
C GLY A 35 19.84 -42.91 39.60
N GLY A 36 20.64 -41.91 39.23
CA GLY A 36 20.18 -40.58 38.83
C GLY A 36 19.99 -40.49 37.31
N MET A 37 18.80 -40.11 36.86
CA MET A 37 18.58 -39.68 35.48
C MET A 37 19.44 -38.43 35.22
N VAL A 38 20.56 -38.61 34.52
CA VAL A 38 21.40 -37.50 34.05
C VAL A 38 20.62 -36.79 32.93
N THR A 39 20.00 -35.66 33.25
CA THR A 39 19.49 -34.72 32.24
C THR A 39 20.69 -34.08 31.57
N LEU A 40 21.05 -34.60 30.39
CA LEU A 40 21.91 -33.89 29.44
C LEU A 40 21.15 -32.65 28.98
N ASP A 41 21.42 -31.51 29.62
CA ASP A 41 21.11 -30.20 29.05
C ASP A 41 22.02 -30.01 27.84
N VAL A 42 21.63 -30.62 26.72
CA VAL A 42 22.14 -30.24 25.41
C VAL A 42 21.74 -28.78 25.25
N PRO A 43 22.69 -27.82 25.13
CA PRO A 43 22.32 -26.48 24.76
C PRO A 43 21.65 -26.58 23.39
N VAL A 44 20.33 -26.44 23.36
CA VAL A 44 19.59 -26.28 22.11
C VAL A 44 20.19 -25.04 21.50
N ALA A 45 20.98 -25.20 20.43
CA ALA A 45 21.50 -24.07 19.67
C ALA A 45 20.31 -23.16 19.37
N GLU A 46 20.32 -21.93 19.89
CA GLU A 46 19.26 -20.96 19.61
C GLU A 46 19.26 -20.73 18.10
N VAL A 47 18.30 -21.35 17.43
CA VAL A 47 18.30 -21.38 15.97
C VAL A 47 17.83 -20.02 15.46
N GLU A 48 18.73 -19.26 14.83
CA GLU A 48 18.49 -17.87 14.44
C GLU A 48 17.48 -17.74 13.30
N ARG A 49 16.39 -16.99 13.55
CA ARG A 49 15.45 -16.51 12.53
C ARG A 49 16.21 -15.63 11.53
N ALA A 50 15.80 -15.64 10.26
CA ALA A 50 16.37 -14.76 9.24
C ALA A 50 16.40 -13.30 9.73
N ALA A 51 17.51 -12.59 9.50
CA ALA A 51 17.67 -11.20 9.92
C ALA A 51 17.68 -10.27 8.72
N TRP A 52 17.35 -8.99 8.96
CA TRP A 52 17.54 -7.94 7.97
C TRP A 52 19.02 -7.73 7.68
N GLY A 53 19.38 -7.48 6.41
CA GLY A 53 20.77 -7.22 6.03
C GLY A 53 21.31 -5.90 6.59
N SER A 54 20.43 -4.92 6.85
CA SER A 54 20.78 -3.67 7.52
C SER A 54 19.55 -3.02 8.18
N LYS A 55 19.77 -2.09 9.12
CA LYS A 55 18.68 -1.28 9.69
C LYS A 55 17.96 -0.43 8.62
N THR A 56 18.70 0.09 7.64
CA THR A 56 18.11 0.86 6.53
C THR A 56 17.16 -0.01 5.70
N GLN A 57 17.51 -1.26 5.44
CA GLN A 57 16.65 -2.20 4.72
C GLN A 57 15.33 -2.43 5.45
N PHE A 58 15.36 -2.60 6.78
CA PHE A 58 14.15 -2.68 7.61
C PHE A 58 13.31 -1.40 7.52
N MET A 59 13.94 -0.23 7.70
CA MET A 59 13.23 1.05 7.67
C MET A 59 12.59 1.31 6.30
N LEU A 60 13.31 1.07 5.20
CA LEU A 60 12.77 1.22 3.84
C LEU A 60 11.64 0.21 3.57
N SER A 61 11.68 -0.99 4.14
CA SER A 61 10.58 -1.96 4.07
C SER A 61 9.34 -1.49 4.80
N CYS A 62 9.50 -0.88 5.97
CA CYS A 62 8.38 -0.25 6.67
C CYS A 62 7.84 0.96 5.87
N VAL A 63 8.72 1.75 5.24
CA VAL A 63 8.32 2.88 4.38
C VAL A 63 7.56 2.40 3.15
N SER A 64 8.03 1.37 2.44
CA SER A 64 7.29 0.80 1.31
C SER A 64 5.93 0.20 1.71
N LEU A 65 5.82 -0.34 2.92
CA LEU A 65 4.54 -0.81 3.46
C LEU A 65 3.59 0.36 3.78
N SER A 66 4.10 1.42 4.42
CA SER A 66 3.29 2.55 4.89
C SER A 66 3.01 3.60 3.80
N VAL A 67 3.89 3.68 2.81
CA VAL A 67 3.79 4.61 1.69
C VAL A 67 3.39 3.84 0.45
N GLY A 68 2.07 3.75 0.26
CA GLY A 68 1.45 3.09 -0.87
C GLY A 68 0.61 4.03 -1.73
N LEU A 69 -0.17 3.42 -2.63
CA LEU A 69 -1.06 4.11 -3.56
C LEU A 69 -2.10 4.99 -2.86
N GLY A 70 -2.54 4.60 -1.65
CA GLY A 70 -3.48 5.36 -0.83
C GLY A 70 -3.00 6.77 -0.47
N ASN A 71 -1.69 7.00 -0.37
CA ASN A 71 -1.15 8.34 -0.08
C ASN A 71 -1.15 9.26 -1.33
N VAL A 72 -1.23 8.69 -2.54
CA VAL A 72 -1.15 9.43 -3.81
C VAL A 72 -2.53 9.66 -4.43
N TRP A 73 -3.56 8.88 -4.11
CA TRP A 73 -4.92 9.20 -4.59
C TRP A 73 -5.98 9.29 -3.51
N ARG A 74 -5.97 8.38 -2.53
CA ARG A 74 -7.08 8.30 -1.55
C ARG A 74 -6.99 9.46 -0.57
N PHE A 75 -5.81 9.71 -0.03
CA PHE A 75 -5.60 10.81 0.91
C PHE A 75 -5.92 12.19 0.31
N PRO A 76 -5.43 12.56 -0.89
CA PRO A 76 -5.81 13.80 -1.56
C PRO A 76 -7.32 13.91 -1.84
N TYR A 77 -7.95 12.80 -2.23
CA TYR A 77 -9.39 12.73 -2.40
C TYR A 77 -10.14 13.03 -1.10
N LEU A 78 -9.75 12.40 0.01
CA LEU A 78 -10.34 12.68 1.34
C LEU A 78 -10.12 14.13 1.75
N VAL A 79 -8.92 14.68 1.52
CA VAL A 79 -8.65 16.11 1.75
C VAL A 79 -9.62 16.97 0.95
N GLN A 80 -9.88 16.67 -0.31
CA GLN A 80 -10.81 17.44 -1.15
C GLN A 80 -12.27 17.32 -0.66
N GLN A 81 -12.74 16.12 -0.37
CA GLN A 81 -14.13 15.85 0.02
C GLN A 81 -14.48 16.39 1.41
N ASP A 82 -13.54 16.30 2.35
CA ASP A 82 -13.75 16.56 3.78
C ASP A 82 -13.27 17.95 4.25
N GLY A 83 -13.38 18.94 3.37
CA GLY A 83 -13.19 20.36 3.72
C GLY A 83 -11.78 20.89 3.51
N GLY A 84 -11.06 20.34 2.54
CA GLY A 84 -9.71 20.77 2.18
C GLY A 84 -8.75 20.59 3.34
N GLY A 85 -8.04 21.67 3.68
CA GLY A 85 -7.06 21.70 4.75
C GLY A 85 -7.65 21.43 6.14
N ALA A 86 -8.97 21.51 6.31
CA ALA A 86 -9.64 21.12 7.55
C ALA A 86 -9.40 19.65 7.88
N PHE A 87 -9.39 18.75 6.89
CA PHE A 87 -9.18 17.30 7.06
C PHE A 87 -7.79 16.95 7.64
N LEU A 88 -6.78 17.80 7.44
CA LEU A 88 -5.45 17.57 8.02
C LEU A 88 -5.49 17.58 9.56
N ILE A 89 -6.44 18.30 10.17
CA ILE A 89 -6.59 18.37 11.63
C ILE A 89 -7.00 17.00 12.22
N PRO A 90 -8.14 16.39 11.85
CA PRO A 90 -8.53 15.08 12.36
C PRO A 90 -7.49 14.01 11.97
N TYR A 91 -6.89 14.07 10.79
CA TYR A 91 -5.84 13.13 10.39
C TYR A 91 -4.61 13.18 11.32
N LEU A 92 -4.08 14.38 11.62
CA LEU A 92 -2.95 14.54 12.52
C LEU A 92 -3.29 14.12 13.96
N ILE A 93 -4.51 14.43 14.41
CA ILE A 93 -4.99 14.00 15.74
C ILE A 93 -5.06 12.48 15.80
N MET A 94 -5.68 11.82 14.82
CA MET A 94 -5.79 10.35 14.78
C MET A 94 -4.42 9.68 14.61
N MET A 95 -3.49 10.29 13.87
CA MET A 95 -2.11 9.80 13.75
C MET A 95 -1.40 9.78 15.11
N VAL A 96 -1.63 10.78 15.97
CA VAL A 96 -1.07 10.82 17.32
C VAL A 96 -1.83 9.87 18.26
N LEU A 97 -3.16 9.94 18.30
CA LEU A 97 -3.97 9.19 19.26
C LEU A 97 -4.01 7.67 18.99
N GLU A 98 -3.92 7.28 17.72
CA GLU A 98 -4.06 5.89 17.29
C GLU A 98 -2.83 5.41 16.53
N GLY A 99 -2.42 6.13 15.47
CA GLY A 99 -1.34 5.70 14.59
C GLY A 99 -0.05 5.35 15.34
N ALA A 100 0.54 6.33 16.01
CA ALA A 100 1.78 6.16 16.77
C ALA A 100 1.70 5.06 17.86
N PRO A 101 0.71 5.05 18.78
CA PRO A 101 0.65 4.04 19.83
C PRO A 101 0.40 2.63 19.31
N LEU A 102 -0.46 2.44 18.30
CA LEU A 102 -0.68 1.11 17.70
C LEU A 102 0.56 0.63 16.93
N PHE A 103 1.21 1.52 16.18
CA PHE A 103 2.41 1.15 15.42
C PHE A 103 3.55 0.70 16.34
N LEU A 104 3.78 1.42 17.45
CA LEU A 104 4.75 1.00 18.46
C LEU A 104 4.32 -0.31 19.15
N MET A 105 3.02 -0.52 19.33
CA MET A 105 2.49 -1.75 19.93
C MET A 105 2.82 -2.97 19.06
N GLU A 106 2.53 -2.92 17.76
CA GLU A 106 2.81 -4.00 16.80
C GLU A 106 4.31 -4.24 16.61
N LEU A 107 5.11 -3.17 16.42
CA LEU A 107 6.56 -3.31 16.32
C LEU A 107 7.16 -3.88 17.61
N GLY A 108 6.72 -3.39 18.76
CA GLY A 108 7.21 -3.79 20.07
C GLY A 108 6.93 -5.27 20.36
N ILE A 109 5.69 -5.72 20.13
CA ILE A 109 5.33 -7.12 20.40
C ILE A 109 5.99 -8.08 19.40
N GLY A 110 6.07 -7.70 18.12
CA GLY A 110 6.74 -8.49 17.09
C GLY A 110 8.23 -8.65 17.39
N GLN A 111 8.92 -7.56 17.73
CA GLN A 111 10.33 -7.59 18.10
C GLN A 111 10.58 -8.41 19.36
N LYS A 112 9.73 -8.28 20.39
CA LYS A 112 9.85 -9.01 21.66
C LYS A 112 9.70 -10.52 21.51
N MET A 113 8.69 -10.95 20.76
CA MET A 113 8.30 -12.36 20.65
C MET A 113 9.05 -13.10 19.55
N ARG A 114 9.59 -12.38 18.54
CA ARG A 114 10.28 -12.96 17.37
C ARG A 114 9.49 -14.04 16.63
N MET A 115 8.17 -13.88 16.60
CA MET A 115 7.19 -14.76 15.96
C MET A 115 6.35 -13.98 14.93
N GLY A 116 5.76 -14.65 13.95
CA GLY A 116 4.72 -14.04 13.11
C GLY A 116 3.46 -13.72 13.92
N SER A 117 2.52 -12.98 13.33
CA SER A 117 1.29 -12.52 14.02
C SER A 117 0.53 -13.69 14.66
N LEU A 118 0.32 -14.79 13.93
CA LEU A 118 -0.32 -15.99 14.49
C LEU A 118 0.42 -16.57 15.71
N GLY A 119 1.75 -16.61 15.68
CA GLY A 119 2.56 -17.10 16.80
C GLY A 119 2.48 -16.19 18.03
N VAL A 120 2.53 -14.87 17.81
CA VAL A 120 2.42 -13.85 18.87
C VAL A 120 1.12 -14.00 19.67
N TRP A 121 -0.03 -14.04 18.98
CA TRP A 121 -1.32 -14.11 19.66
C TRP A 121 -1.51 -15.42 20.43
N ASN A 122 -1.04 -16.54 19.88
CA ASN A 122 -1.08 -17.83 20.58
C ASN A 122 -0.19 -17.88 21.82
N ASN A 123 0.96 -17.19 21.81
CA ASN A 123 1.90 -17.14 22.93
C ASN A 123 1.43 -16.21 24.05
N ILE A 124 0.86 -15.05 23.70
CA ILE A 124 0.25 -14.13 24.69
C ILE A 124 -0.87 -14.84 25.46
N SER A 125 -1.81 -15.42 24.72
CA SER A 125 -2.89 -16.20 25.28
C SER A 125 -3.49 -17.07 24.19
N PRO A 126 -3.45 -18.41 24.33
CA PRO A 126 -4.01 -19.29 23.33
C PRO A 126 -5.47 -18.97 22.97
N TRP A 127 -6.27 -18.40 23.86
CA TRP A 127 -7.69 -18.14 23.56
C TRP A 127 -7.88 -17.06 22.47
N TRP A 128 -6.89 -16.20 22.27
CA TRP A 128 -6.93 -15.08 21.33
C TRP A 128 -6.16 -15.34 20.03
N GLY A 129 -5.72 -16.59 19.80
CA GLY A 129 -5.01 -16.97 18.57
C GLY A 129 -5.79 -16.73 17.27
N GLY A 130 -7.11 -16.54 17.34
CA GLY A 130 -7.96 -16.21 16.20
C GLY A 130 -7.66 -14.85 15.57
N ILE A 131 -7.05 -13.91 16.32
CA ILE A 131 -6.65 -12.59 15.82
C ILE A 131 -5.64 -12.72 14.67
N GLY A 132 -4.64 -13.60 14.82
CA GLY A 132 -3.66 -13.85 13.76
C GLY A 132 -4.25 -14.53 12.52
N ILE A 133 -5.31 -15.32 12.68
CA ILE A 133 -6.03 -15.93 11.55
C ILE A 133 -6.87 -14.87 10.83
N ALA A 134 -7.59 -14.05 11.59
CA ALA A 134 -8.38 -12.92 11.10
C ALA A 134 -7.51 -11.94 10.29
N SER A 135 -6.37 -11.50 10.84
CA SER A 135 -5.43 -10.62 10.12
C SER A 135 -4.88 -11.25 8.86
N THR A 136 -4.61 -12.57 8.85
CA THR A 136 -4.17 -13.28 7.64
C THR A 136 -5.25 -13.28 6.55
N ILE A 137 -6.51 -13.51 6.92
CA ILE A 137 -7.63 -13.53 5.96
C ILE A 137 -7.88 -12.14 5.39
N VAL A 138 -7.93 -11.12 6.24
CA VAL A 138 -8.14 -9.73 5.81
C VAL A 138 -6.98 -9.24 4.94
N SER A 139 -5.73 -9.46 5.35
CA SER A 139 -4.54 -9.11 4.56
C SER A 139 -4.50 -9.86 3.22
N PHE A 140 -4.98 -11.11 3.17
CA PHE A 140 -5.13 -11.84 1.90
C PHE A 140 -6.17 -11.16 1.00
N CYS A 141 -7.35 -10.82 1.51
CA CYS A 141 -8.37 -10.08 0.76
C CYS A 141 -7.88 -8.73 0.25
N VAL A 142 -7.13 -7.98 1.08
CA VAL A 142 -6.51 -6.71 0.66
C VAL A 142 -5.49 -6.94 -0.44
N GLY A 143 -4.59 -7.91 -0.25
CA GLY A 143 -3.59 -8.27 -1.25
C GLY A 143 -4.19 -8.74 -2.60
N LEU A 144 -5.41 -9.28 -2.61
CA LEU A 144 -6.11 -9.65 -3.85
C LEU A 144 -6.44 -8.43 -4.71
N TYR A 145 -7.27 -7.52 -4.19
CA TYR A 145 -7.73 -6.38 -4.99
C TYR A 145 -6.62 -5.34 -5.17
N TYR A 146 -5.71 -5.19 -4.22
CA TYR A 146 -4.58 -4.27 -4.35
C TYR A 146 -3.68 -4.65 -5.54
N ASN A 147 -3.48 -5.95 -5.80
CA ASN A 147 -2.71 -6.39 -6.96
C ASN A 147 -3.42 -6.16 -8.31
N VAL A 148 -4.76 -6.03 -8.32
CA VAL A 148 -5.53 -5.64 -9.51
C VAL A 148 -5.22 -4.19 -9.87
N ILE A 149 -5.08 -3.32 -8.87
CA ILE A 149 -4.70 -1.93 -9.08
C ILE A 149 -3.29 -1.82 -9.70
N ILE A 150 -2.36 -2.68 -9.27
CA ILE A 150 -1.03 -2.76 -9.88
C ILE A 150 -1.13 -3.24 -11.34
N ALA A 151 -2.05 -4.17 -11.64
CA ALA A 151 -2.33 -4.58 -13.03
C ALA A 151 -2.84 -3.42 -13.89
N TRP A 152 -3.69 -2.54 -13.35
CA TRP A 152 -4.12 -1.32 -14.04
C TRP A 152 -2.94 -0.37 -14.30
N CYS A 153 -2.02 -0.23 -13.34
CA CYS A 153 -0.79 0.55 -13.53
C CYS A 153 0.08 -0.02 -14.65
N PHE A 154 0.22 -1.35 -14.75
CA PHE A 154 0.90 -2.00 -15.88
C PHE A 154 0.24 -1.69 -17.22
N TYR A 155 -1.09 -1.81 -17.29
CA TYR A 155 -1.83 -1.51 -18.52
C TYR A 155 -1.59 -0.09 -19.00
N TYR A 156 -1.68 0.89 -18.10
CA TYR A 156 -1.38 2.29 -18.44
C TYR A 156 0.09 2.49 -18.80
N LEU A 157 1.03 1.92 -18.05
CA LEU A 157 2.47 2.01 -18.34
C LEU A 157 2.80 1.51 -19.75
N PHE A 158 2.22 0.38 -20.17
CA PHE A 158 2.44 -0.14 -21.53
C PHE A 158 1.86 0.79 -22.60
N ASN A 159 0.70 1.39 -22.35
CA ASN A 159 0.10 2.38 -23.25
C ASN A 159 0.85 3.71 -23.26
N SER A 160 1.58 4.08 -22.21
CA SER A 160 2.38 5.31 -22.15
C SER A 160 3.55 5.36 -23.13
N PHE A 161 3.97 4.21 -23.68
CA PHE A 161 5.03 4.13 -24.69
C PHE A 161 4.56 4.48 -26.11
N LEU A 162 3.25 4.65 -26.33
CA LEU A 162 2.67 5.03 -27.62
C LEU A 162 2.61 6.55 -27.77
N SER A 163 3.02 7.07 -28.93
CA SER A 163 2.96 8.50 -29.28
C SER A 163 2.11 8.69 -30.54
N PRO A 164 0.99 9.44 -30.48
CA PRO A 164 0.42 10.12 -29.31
C PRO A 164 -0.12 9.15 -28.24
N LEU A 165 -0.33 9.64 -27.01
CA LEU A 165 -0.88 8.84 -25.92
C LEU A 165 -2.30 8.35 -26.27
N PRO A 166 -2.68 7.09 -26.01
CA PRO A 166 -3.99 6.57 -26.40
C PRO A 166 -5.19 7.30 -25.79
N PHE A 167 -4.99 7.92 -24.62
CA PHE A 167 -6.00 8.69 -23.89
C PHE A 167 -5.89 10.21 -24.11
N SER A 168 -5.19 10.67 -25.16
CA SER A 168 -5.10 12.10 -25.49
C SER A 168 -6.18 12.60 -26.43
N SER A 169 -6.91 11.71 -27.12
CA SER A 169 -7.90 12.08 -28.14
C SER A 169 -9.03 11.06 -28.21
N CYS A 170 -10.25 11.51 -28.44
CA CYS A 170 -11.38 10.61 -28.66
C CYS A 170 -11.20 9.77 -29.93
N PRO A 171 -11.58 8.47 -29.89
CA PRO A 171 -11.66 7.67 -31.11
C PRO A 171 -12.76 8.21 -32.03
N THR A 172 -12.61 7.97 -33.33
CA THR A 172 -13.58 8.37 -34.35
C THR A 172 -14.24 7.15 -34.98
N GLU A 173 -15.54 7.26 -35.24
CA GLU A 173 -16.35 6.26 -35.94
C GLU A 173 -16.75 6.78 -37.31
N ALA A 174 -16.81 5.88 -38.29
CA ALA A 174 -17.26 6.21 -39.64
C ALA A 174 -18.79 6.15 -39.71
N VAL A 175 -19.44 7.31 -39.72
CA VAL A 175 -20.89 7.44 -39.92
C VAL A 175 -21.13 7.85 -41.37
N GLY A 176 -21.34 6.85 -42.24
CA GLY A 176 -21.43 7.06 -43.69
C GLY A 176 -20.08 7.45 -44.29
N ASN A 177 -20.00 8.60 -44.94
CA ASN A 177 -18.75 9.14 -45.52
C ASN A 177 -18.00 10.09 -44.57
N LEU A 178 -18.50 10.31 -43.34
CA LEU A 178 -17.88 11.21 -42.37
C LEU A 178 -17.29 10.42 -41.20
N THR A 179 -16.11 10.86 -40.75
CA THR A 179 -15.50 10.41 -39.49
C THR A 179 -15.93 11.35 -38.38
N VAL A 180 -16.74 10.85 -37.45
CA VAL A 180 -17.27 11.62 -36.32
C VAL A 180 -16.68 11.04 -35.03
N PRO A 181 -16.25 11.86 -34.06
CA PRO A 181 -15.85 11.35 -32.75
C PRO A 181 -16.98 10.57 -32.07
N VAL A 182 -16.62 9.57 -31.28
CA VAL A 182 -17.59 8.78 -30.50
C VAL A 182 -18.32 9.71 -29.53
N ALA A 183 -19.65 9.76 -29.63
CA ALA A 183 -20.50 10.68 -28.86
C ALA A 183 -20.31 10.52 -27.33
N GLU A 184 -20.14 9.28 -26.84
CA GLU A 184 -19.87 9.02 -25.42
C GLU A 184 -18.55 9.66 -24.93
N CYS A 185 -17.53 9.66 -25.80
CA CYS A 185 -16.25 10.27 -25.47
C CYS A 185 -16.34 11.80 -25.42
N GLU A 186 -17.10 12.40 -26.34
CA GLU A 186 -17.36 13.86 -26.32
C GLU A 186 -18.18 14.30 -25.10
N MET A 187 -19.13 13.48 -24.64
CA MET A 187 -19.94 13.78 -23.47
C MET A 187 -19.18 13.67 -22.14
N SER A 188 -18.15 12.82 -22.09
CA SER A 188 -17.32 12.60 -20.90
C SER A 188 -15.98 13.31 -21.02
N SER A 189 -14.91 12.55 -21.23
CA SER A 189 -13.60 13.05 -21.63
C SER A 189 -12.81 11.91 -22.27
N GLU A 190 -11.75 12.26 -22.99
CA GLU A 190 -10.84 11.30 -23.65
C GLU A 190 -10.29 10.27 -22.64
N THR A 191 -9.92 10.76 -21.45
CA THR A 191 -9.36 9.94 -20.37
C THR A 191 -10.40 9.12 -19.63
N ALA A 192 -11.59 9.66 -19.39
CA ALA A 192 -12.70 8.93 -18.79
C ALA A 192 -13.17 7.80 -19.70
N TYR A 193 -13.30 8.07 -21.00
CA TYR A 193 -13.61 7.06 -22.01
C TYR A 193 -12.52 5.98 -22.07
N PHE A 194 -11.24 6.36 -22.06
CA PHE A 194 -10.15 5.40 -22.03
C PHE A 194 -10.20 4.50 -20.79
N TRP A 195 -10.51 5.04 -19.61
CA TRP A 195 -10.69 4.25 -18.39
C TRP A 195 -11.88 3.29 -18.53
N PHE A 196 -13.10 3.83 -18.63
CA PHE A 196 -14.32 3.03 -18.53
C PHE A 196 -14.53 2.10 -19.72
N ARG A 197 -14.10 2.47 -20.94
CA ARG A 197 -14.38 1.68 -22.15
C ARG A 197 -13.20 0.88 -22.67
N GLN A 198 -12.00 1.45 -22.68
CA GLN A 198 -10.83 0.75 -23.24
C GLN A 198 -10.07 -0.06 -22.20
N THR A 199 -9.94 0.46 -20.98
CA THR A 199 -9.15 -0.17 -19.92
C THR A 199 -9.95 -1.27 -19.23
N ILE A 200 -11.01 -0.89 -18.50
CA ILE A 200 -11.80 -1.85 -17.71
C ILE A 200 -12.97 -2.44 -18.50
N ASP A 201 -13.46 -1.74 -19.52
CA ASP A 201 -14.67 -2.09 -20.29
C ASP A 201 -15.83 -2.42 -19.36
N ALA A 202 -16.27 -1.36 -18.64
CA ALA A 202 -17.20 -1.43 -17.54
C ALA A 202 -18.60 -1.86 -17.99
N GLY A 203 -19.17 -2.83 -17.27
CA GLY A 203 -20.57 -3.21 -17.39
C GLY A 203 -21.49 -2.18 -16.75
N ASP A 204 -22.78 -2.20 -17.09
CA ASP A 204 -23.74 -1.19 -16.61
C ASP A 204 -24.08 -1.36 -15.11
N SER A 205 -23.82 -2.53 -14.53
CA SER A 205 -24.01 -2.82 -13.10
C SER A 205 -23.17 -4.01 -12.63
N ILE A 206 -23.04 -4.19 -11.31
CA ILE A 206 -22.37 -5.37 -10.74
C ILE A 206 -23.07 -6.70 -11.06
N SER A 207 -24.37 -6.66 -11.40
CA SER A 207 -25.14 -7.86 -11.77
C SER A 207 -24.88 -8.32 -13.20
N GLU A 208 -24.21 -7.48 -14.00
CA GLU A 208 -23.88 -7.74 -15.39
C GLU A 208 -22.35 -7.72 -15.55
N PRO A 209 -21.65 -8.75 -15.04
CA PRO A 209 -20.19 -8.76 -15.00
C PRO A 209 -19.54 -8.83 -16.39
N GLU A 210 -20.31 -9.07 -17.45
CA GLU A 210 -19.78 -9.34 -18.80
C GLU A 210 -18.68 -10.45 -18.74
N GLY A 211 -17.87 -10.61 -19.78
CA GLY A 211 -16.79 -11.61 -19.82
C GLY A 211 -15.51 -11.17 -19.11
N ILE A 212 -14.55 -12.09 -18.93
CA ILE A 212 -13.19 -11.73 -18.48
C ILE A 212 -12.46 -11.00 -19.61
N ARG A 213 -11.95 -9.80 -19.33
CA ARG A 213 -11.15 -8.98 -20.24
C ARG A 213 -9.72 -9.52 -20.27
N TRP A 214 -9.33 -10.11 -21.40
CA TRP A 214 -8.08 -10.87 -21.51
C TRP A 214 -6.82 -10.01 -21.32
N TRP A 215 -6.83 -8.74 -21.78
CA TRP A 215 -5.69 -7.82 -21.61
C TRP A 215 -5.46 -7.49 -20.13
N MET A 216 -6.53 -7.35 -19.35
CA MET A 216 -6.45 -7.16 -17.90
C MET A 216 -5.97 -8.43 -17.19
N ALA A 217 -6.46 -9.60 -17.60
CA ALA A 217 -6.00 -10.87 -17.07
C ALA A 217 -4.49 -11.10 -17.31
N LEU A 218 -3.95 -10.68 -18.46
CA LEU A 218 -2.51 -10.70 -18.72
C LEU A 218 -1.72 -9.77 -17.81
N CYS A 219 -2.19 -8.53 -17.62
CA CYS A 219 -1.55 -7.58 -16.69
C CYS A 219 -1.60 -8.09 -15.24
N LEU A 220 -2.70 -8.71 -14.82
CA LEU A 220 -2.84 -9.31 -13.49
C LEU A 220 -1.90 -10.51 -13.31
N THR A 221 -1.76 -11.35 -14.35
CA THR A 221 -0.81 -12.46 -14.36
C THR A 221 0.62 -11.96 -14.22
N LEU A 222 1.00 -10.93 -14.98
CA LEU A 222 2.31 -10.29 -14.86
C LEU A 222 2.54 -9.73 -13.44
N SER A 223 1.54 -9.07 -12.86
CA SER A 223 1.64 -8.52 -11.51
C SER A 223 1.89 -9.61 -10.46
N TRP A 224 1.12 -10.71 -10.49
CA TRP A 224 1.33 -11.85 -9.57
C TRP A 224 2.66 -12.57 -9.78
N LEU A 225 3.13 -12.70 -11.03
CA LEU A 225 4.44 -13.27 -11.33
C LEU A 225 5.57 -12.41 -10.75
N LEU A 226 5.48 -11.09 -10.89
CA LEU A 226 6.45 -10.17 -10.33
C LEU A 226 6.44 -10.24 -8.79
N VAL A 227 5.25 -10.21 -8.17
CA VAL A 227 5.10 -10.37 -6.73
C VAL A 227 5.76 -11.67 -6.27
N TRP A 228 5.44 -12.80 -6.91
CA TRP A 228 6.05 -14.09 -6.59
C TRP A 228 7.58 -14.07 -6.67
N PHE A 229 8.17 -13.54 -7.75
CA PHE A 229 9.62 -13.47 -7.91
C PHE A 229 10.29 -12.60 -6.82
N CYS A 230 9.66 -11.49 -6.44
CA CYS A 230 10.19 -10.60 -5.41
C CYS A 230 10.14 -11.20 -4.01
N ILE A 231 9.11 -12.01 -3.69
CA ILE A 231 8.89 -12.53 -2.32
C ILE A 231 9.24 -14.02 -2.15
N MET A 232 9.58 -14.75 -3.21
CA MET A 232 9.80 -16.22 -3.14
C MET A 232 10.84 -16.64 -2.10
N ARG A 233 11.89 -15.83 -1.86
CA ARG A 233 12.93 -16.06 -0.82
C ARG A 233 12.68 -15.23 0.46
N GLY A 234 11.48 -14.66 0.62
CA GLY A 234 11.12 -13.77 1.73
C GLY A 234 11.95 -12.49 1.78
N ILE A 235 12.21 -12.01 3.01
CA ILE A 235 12.91 -10.74 3.30
C ILE A 235 14.29 -10.58 2.66
N GLN A 236 14.96 -11.68 2.29
CA GLN A 236 16.28 -11.65 1.64
C GLN A 236 16.22 -11.18 0.18
N SER A 237 15.12 -11.48 -0.52
CA SER A 237 14.88 -11.00 -1.89
C SER A 237 14.14 -9.66 -1.87
N SER A 238 13.02 -9.60 -1.15
CA SER A 238 12.16 -8.41 -1.12
C SER A 238 12.91 -7.20 -0.56
N GLY A 239 13.78 -7.39 0.43
CA GLY A 239 14.58 -6.30 0.99
C GLY A 239 15.70 -5.77 0.09
N LYS A 240 16.03 -6.43 -1.03
CA LYS A 240 16.91 -5.83 -2.06
C LYS A 240 16.10 -4.95 -3.01
N VAL A 241 14.92 -5.43 -3.42
CA VAL A 241 13.99 -4.72 -4.31
C VAL A 241 13.46 -3.45 -3.64
N VAL A 242 13.32 -3.47 -2.31
CA VAL A 242 12.76 -2.37 -1.52
C VAL A 242 13.49 -1.04 -1.66
N TYR A 243 14.81 -1.07 -1.93
CA TYR A 243 15.58 0.15 -2.13
C TYR A 243 15.07 0.95 -3.32
N PHE A 244 14.69 0.26 -4.40
CA PHE A 244 14.08 0.90 -5.55
C PHE A 244 12.63 1.30 -5.24
N THR A 245 11.80 0.39 -4.73
CA THR A 245 10.37 0.67 -4.53
C THR A 245 10.10 1.72 -3.46
N ALA A 246 10.99 1.92 -2.49
CA ALA A 246 10.86 2.97 -1.48
C ALA A 246 11.38 4.32 -1.98
N LEU A 247 12.54 4.37 -2.66
CA LEU A 247 13.22 5.64 -2.98
C LEU A 247 12.76 6.25 -4.31
N PHE A 248 12.48 5.41 -5.32
CA PHE A 248 12.07 5.88 -6.64
C PHE A 248 10.82 6.77 -6.60
N PRO A 249 9.77 6.45 -5.81
CA PRO A 249 8.60 7.33 -5.72
C PRO A 249 8.92 8.72 -5.18
N TYR A 250 9.77 8.85 -4.17
CA TYR A 250 10.16 10.18 -3.65
C TYR A 250 10.89 11.01 -4.69
N MET A 251 11.79 10.39 -5.46
CA MET A 251 12.47 11.07 -6.56
C MET A 251 11.47 11.62 -7.58
N ILE A 252 10.48 10.80 -7.96
CA ILE A 252 9.47 11.20 -8.95
C ILE A 252 8.53 12.27 -8.38
N LEU A 253 8.07 12.15 -7.14
CA LEU A 253 7.26 13.20 -6.47
C LEU A 253 8.00 14.54 -6.45
N ILE A 254 9.30 14.58 -6.11
CA ILE A 254 10.08 15.83 -6.12
C ILE A 254 10.14 16.45 -7.53
N ILE A 255 10.30 15.63 -8.57
CA ILE A 255 10.31 16.10 -9.96
C ILE A 255 8.92 16.61 -10.36
N PHE A 256 7.85 15.91 -9.99
CA PHE A 256 6.48 16.34 -10.23
C PHE A 256 6.16 17.64 -9.50
N PHE A 257 6.53 17.78 -8.23
CA PHE A 257 6.38 19.03 -7.48
C PHE A 257 6.98 20.21 -8.23
N GLY A 258 8.26 20.08 -8.65
CA GLY A 258 8.96 21.13 -9.41
C GLY A 258 8.23 21.53 -10.69
N ARG A 259 7.59 20.57 -11.38
CA ARG A 259 6.78 20.88 -12.57
C ARG A 259 5.41 21.45 -12.20
N ALA A 260 4.70 20.84 -11.26
CA ALA A 260 3.32 21.16 -10.88
C ALA A 260 3.19 22.62 -10.43
N VAL A 261 4.12 23.10 -9.59
CA VAL A 261 4.09 24.49 -9.12
C VAL A 261 4.40 25.53 -10.20
N THR A 262 4.99 25.13 -11.33
CA THR A 262 5.27 26.02 -12.48
C THR A 262 4.09 26.12 -13.45
N LEU A 263 3.03 25.32 -13.27
CA LEU A 263 1.86 25.35 -14.14
C LEU A 263 0.98 26.58 -13.86
N LYS A 264 0.42 27.15 -14.93
CA LYS A 264 -0.56 28.24 -14.83
C LYS A 264 -1.79 27.76 -14.05
N GLY A 265 -2.24 28.50 -13.05
CA GLY A 265 -3.40 28.11 -12.25
C GLY A 265 -3.11 27.14 -11.08
N ALA A 266 -1.87 26.66 -10.91
CA ALA A 266 -1.51 25.81 -9.77
C ALA A 266 -1.82 26.46 -8.41
N GLY A 267 -1.66 27.79 -8.32
CA GLY A 267 -2.00 28.56 -7.13
C GLY A 267 -3.48 28.50 -6.73
N ALA A 268 -4.40 28.32 -7.68
CA ALA A 268 -5.84 28.22 -7.39
C ALA A 268 -6.15 26.93 -6.61
N GLY A 269 -5.60 25.81 -7.06
CA GLY A 269 -5.76 24.53 -6.38
C GLY A 269 -5.04 24.47 -5.03
N LEU A 270 -3.85 25.04 -4.91
CA LEU A 270 -3.17 25.16 -3.61
C LEU A 270 -3.94 26.06 -2.63
N LYS A 271 -4.50 27.17 -3.11
CA LYS A 271 -5.37 28.03 -2.28
C LYS A 271 -6.60 27.25 -1.82
N HIS A 272 -7.22 26.47 -2.70
CA HIS A 272 -8.35 25.62 -2.35
C HIS A 272 -7.97 24.56 -1.30
N MET A 273 -6.83 23.87 -1.46
CA MET A 273 -6.30 22.94 -0.45
C MET A 273 -6.13 23.58 0.92
N PHE A 274 -5.56 24.79 0.99
CA PHE A 274 -5.24 25.45 2.26
C PHE A 274 -6.36 26.36 2.80
N THR A 275 -7.53 26.38 2.18
CA THR A 275 -8.71 27.10 2.70
C THR A 275 -9.59 26.11 3.48
N PRO A 276 -9.50 26.07 4.82
CA PRO A 276 -10.19 25.06 5.60
C PRO A 276 -11.68 25.38 5.75
N ASP A 277 -12.54 24.43 5.37
CA ASP A 277 -13.96 24.47 5.72
C ASP A 277 -14.20 23.79 7.07
N MET A 278 -14.21 24.61 8.13
CA MET A 278 -14.39 24.13 9.50
C MET A 278 -15.77 23.52 9.76
N SER A 279 -16.77 23.78 8.90
CA SER A 279 -18.11 23.22 9.07
C SER A 279 -18.12 21.70 8.89
N LYS A 280 -17.22 21.16 8.04
CA LYS A 280 -17.08 19.73 7.76
C LYS A 280 -16.62 18.94 8.98
N LEU A 281 -15.86 19.55 9.90
CA LEU A 281 -15.37 18.87 11.11
C LEU A 281 -16.48 18.48 12.10
N LEU A 282 -17.69 19.04 11.95
CA LEU A 282 -18.87 18.65 12.72
C LEU A 282 -19.44 17.30 12.25
N ASN A 283 -19.09 16.85 11.05
CA ASN A 283 -19.54 15.58 10.51
C ASN A 283 -18.69 14.43 11.10
N PRO A 284 -19.30 13.45 11.80
CA PRO A 284 -18.57 12.31 12.36
C PRO A 284 -17.89 11.44 11.30
N ASN A 285 -18.35 11.46 10.04
CA ASN A 285 -17.74 10.68 8.97
C ASN A 285 -16.31 11.14 8.69
N VAL A 286 -16.03 12.44 8.74
CA VAL A 286 -14.70 13.02 8.52
C VAL A 286 -13.66 12.44 9.50
N TRP A 287 -14.06 12.23 10.75
CA TRP A 287 -13.19 11.64 11.78
C TRP A 287 -13.01 10.13 11.57
N MET A 288 -14.05 9.45 11.11
CA MET A 288 -13.98 8.03 10.75
C MET A 288 -13.05 7.83 9.55
N ASP A 289 -13.16 8.65 8.50
CA ASP A 289 -12.33 8.58 7.30
C ASP A 289 -10.87 8.91 7.61
N ALA A 290 -10.62 9.91 8.47
CA ALA A 290 -9.28 10.22 8.98
C ALA A 290 -8.66 9.03 9.74
N ALA A 291 -9.43 8.38 10.62
CA ALA A 291 -8.94 7.22 11.36
C ALA A 291 -8.67 6.02 10.43
N CYS A 292 -9.64 5.66 9.58
CA CYS A 292 -9.49 4.61 8.56
C CYS A 292 -8.22 4.85 7.72
N GLN A 293 -7.99 6.09 7.29
CA GLN A 293 -6.83 6.46 6.51
C GLN A 293 -5.52 6.26 7.30
N VAL A 294 -5.48 6.52 8.61
CA VAL A 294 -4.31 6.20 9.46
C VAL A 294 -4.06 4.69 9.52
N PHE A 295 -5.09 3.86 9.70
CA PHE A 295 -4.95 2.39 9.69
C PHE A 295 -4.38 1.86 8.38
N TYR A 296 -4.93 2.31 7.25
CA TYR A 296 -4.45 1.92 5.92
C TYR A 296 -3.05 2.45 5.62
N SER A 297 -2.79 3.71 5.96
CA SER A 297 -1.51 4.35 5.65
C SER A 297 -0.37 3.77 6.49
N LEU A 298 -0.61 3.33 7.72
CA LEU A 298 0.44 2.68 8.52
C LEU A 298 0.49 1.16 8.37
N GLY A 299 -0.50 0.52 7.74
CA GLY A 299 -0.58 -0.93 7.63
C GLY A 299 -0.83 -1.62 8.97
N LEU A 300 -1.64 -1.01 9.83
CA LEU A 300 -2.00 -1.52 11.16
C LEU A 300 -3.04 -2.65 11.08
N ALA A 301 -2.94 -3.62 11.99
CA ALA A 301 -3.78 -4.83 12.08
C ALA A 301 -3.68 -5.81 10.91
N PHE A 302 -2.73 -5.61 9.98
CA PHE A 302 -2.43 -6.55 8.91
C PHE A 302 -1.58 -7.75 9.39
N GLY A 303 -0.88 -7.59 10.52
CA GLY A 303 0.12 -8.54 11.02
C GLY A 303 1.47 -8.49 10.28
N SER A 304 1.58 -7.68 9.22
CA SER A 304 2.82 -7.46 8.46
C SER A 304 3.89 -6.74 9.27
N LEU A 305 3.52 -5.73 10.08
CA LEU A 305 4.48 -5.02 10.94
C LEU A 305 5.02 -5.93 12.04
N ILE A 306 4.17 -6.76 12.65
CA ILE A 306 4.59 -7.79 13.61
C ILE A 306 5.60 -8.75 12.95
N ALA A 307 5.33 -9.20 11.72
CA ALA A 307 6.24 -10.05 10.96
C ALA A 307 7.56 -9.33 10.65
N PHE A 308 7.55 -8.08 10.19
CA PHE A 308 8.78 -7.32 9.91
C PHE A 308 9.63 -7.08 11.17
N ALA A 309 8.99 -6.72 12.28
CA ALA A 309 9.67 -6.48 13.55
C ALA A 309 10.28 -7.76 14.15
N SER A 310 9.67 -8.92 13.88
CA SER A 310 10.16 -10.22 14.38
C SER A 310 11.57 -10.59 13.89
N TYR A 311 12.00 -10.00 12.77
CA TYR A 311 13.33 -10.18 12.19
C TYR A 311 14.38 -9.21 12.75
N ASN A 312 13.98 -8.25 13.60
CA ASN A 312 14.91 -7.30 14.21
C ASN A 312 15.66 -7.87 15.44
N PRO A 313 16.85 -7.33 15.73
CA PRO A 313 17.51 -7.52 17.02
C PRO A 313 16.62 -7.06 18.19
N MET A 314 16.61 -7.78 19.30
CA MET A 314 15.82 -7.42 20.50
C MET A 314 16.13 -6.03 21.04
N LYS A 315 17.37 -5.55 20.87
CA LYS A 315 17.87 -4.26 21.34
C LYS A 315 17.60 -3.09 20.38
N ASN A 316 16.94 -3.32 19.25
CA ASN A 316 16.65 -2.26 18.30
C ASN A 316 15.63 -1.26 18.90
N ASP A 317 15.84 0.04 18.66
CA ASP A 317 14.98 1.10 19.19
C ASP A 317 13.67 1.22 18.38
N CYS A 318 12.70 0.35 18.68
CA CYS A 318 11.41 0.36 18.00
C CYS A 318 10.56 1.61 18.30
N LYS A 319 10.83 2.33 19.39
CA LYS A 319 10.15 3.59 19.74
C LYS A 319 10.56 4.70 18.77
N ARG A 320 11.87 4.88 18.53
CA ARG A 320 12.37 5.85 17.56
C ARG A 320 11.90 5.50 16.15
N ASP A 321 11.93 4.21 15.80
CA ASP A 321 11.47 3.74 14.50
C ASP A 321 9.98 4.06 14.31
N ALA A 322 9.12 3.82 15.31
CA ALA A 322 7.69 4.16 15.23
C ALA A 322 7.41 5.65 15.02
N ILE A 323 8.09 6.54 15.75
CA ILE A 323 7.93 8.00 15.60
C ILE A 323 8.37 8.45 14.20
N PHE A 324 9.51 7.95 13.73
CA PHE A 324 10.02 8.26 12.40
C PHE A 324 9.03 7.82 11.31
N MET A 325 8.48 6.61 11.44
CA MET A 325 7.50 6.05 10.51
C MET A 325 6.21 6.87 10.45
N CYS A 326 5.69 7.33 11.59
CA CYS A 326 4.50 8.20 11.59
C CYS A 326 4.80 9.56 10.94
N ALA A 327 5.96 10.16 11.25
CA ALA A 327 6.34 11.46 10.71
C ALA A 327 6.54 11.43 9.18
N ILE A 328 7.24 10.41 8.66
CA ILE A 328 7.45 10.27 7.22
C ILE A 328 6.14 10.03 6.50
N THR A 329 5.24 9.21 7.04
CA THR A 329 3.93 8.95 6.42
C THR A 329 3.08 10.22 6.33
N VAL A 330 3.01 11.03 7.39
CA VAL A 330 2.32 12.33 7.36
C VAL A 330 2.94 13.27 6.33
N PHE A 331 4.28 13.36 6.33
CA PHE A 331 5.02 14.20 5.39
C PHE A 331 4.72 13.80 3.95
N THR A 332 4.82 12.52 3.62
CA THR A 332 4.63 12.01 2.26
C THR A 332 3.19 12.18 1.78
N ALA A 333 2.19 11.89 2.61
CA ALA A 333 0.79 12.09 2.26
C ALA A 333 0.48 13.58 2.00
N THR A 334 0.98 14.47 2.85
CA THR A 334 0.81 15.93 2.66
C THR A 334 1.53 16.42 1.41
N PHE A 335 2.77 15.97 1.18
CA PHE A 335 3.58 16.35 0.03
C PHE A 335 2.95 15.91 -1.30
N ALA A 336 2.51 14.64 -1.40
CA ALA A 336 1.79 14.15 -2.57
C ALA A 336 0.48 14.94 -2.80
N THR A 337 -0.22 15.33 -1.74
CA THR A 337 -1.45 16.15 -1.85
C THR A 337 -1.16 17.54 -2.42
N ILE A 338 -0.06 18.19 -2.01
CA ILE A 338 0.35 19.48 -2.56
C ILE A 338 0.58 19.37 -4.08
N ASP A 339 1.28 18.33 -4.53
CA ASP A 339 1.50 18.08 -5.96
C ASP A 339 0.15 17.93 -6.70
N ILE A 340 -0.78 17.22 -6.09
CA ILE A 340 -2.10 16.93 -6.67
C ILE A 340 -2.94 18.17 -6.79
N PHE A 341 -3.08 18.94 -5.73
CA PHE A 341 -3.89 20.15 -5.75
C PHE A 341 -3.28 21.19 -6.69
N ALA A 342 -1.95 21.24 -6.86
CA ALA A 342 -1.33 22.08 -7.88
C ALA A 342 -1.75 21.66 -9.30
N VAL A 343 -1.78 20.36 -9.59
CA VAL A 343 -2.23 19.82 -10.89
C VAL A 343 -3.74 20.02 -11.10
N LEU A 344 -4.56 19.80 -10.07
CA LEU A 344 -6.00 20.07 -10.10
C LEU A 344 -6.29 21.54 -10.37
N GLY A 345 -5.51 22.46 -9.77
CA GLY A 345 -5.62 23.90 -10.03
C GLY A 345 -5.37 24.26 -11.49
N PHE A 346 -4.32 23.70 -12.09
CA PHE A 346 -4.05 23.86 -13.52
C PHE A 346 -5.22 23.34 -14.38
N LYS A 347 -5.74 22.14 -14.08
CA LYS A 347 -6.87 21.56 -14.79
C LYS A 347 -8.13 22.44 -14.68
N ALA A 348 -8.48 22.86 -13.47
CA ALA A 348 -9.69 23.66 -13.24
C ALA A 348 -9.64 24.99 -13.99
N VAL A 349 -8.49 25.67 -14.00
CA VAL A 349 -8.31 26.91 -14.78
C VAL A 349 -8.36 26.65 -16.28
N ALA A 350 -7.76 25.57 -16.78
CA ALA A 350 -7.83 25.22 -18.20
C ALA A 350 -9.26 24.90 -18.66
N ASN A 351 -10.03 24.15 -17.86
CA ASN A 351 -11.44 23.86 -18.13
C ASN A 351 -12.32 25.12 -18.06
N TYR A 352 -12.06 25.99 -17.09
CA TYR A 352 -12.72 27.28 -16.97
C TYR A 352 -12.49 28.16 -18.20
N GLU A 353 -11.25 28.26 -18.70
CA GLU A 353 -10.93 28.97 -19.94
C GLU A 353 -11.65 28.36 -21.16
N LYS A 354 -11.69 27.02 -21.28
CA LYS A 354 -12.44 26.32 -22.34
C LYS A 354 -13.95 26.65 -22.27
N CYS A 355 -14.54 26.67 -21.08
CA CYS A 355 -15.95 27.04 -20.85
C CYS A 355 -16.25 28.49 -21.28
N ILE A 356 -15.39 29.44 -20.91
CA ILE A 356 -15.52 30.85 -21.33
C ILE A 356 -15.47 30.96 -22.85
N HIS A 357 -14.51 30.30 -23.49
CA HIS A 357 -14.39 30.31 -24.95
C HIS A 357 -15.64 29.77 -25.64
N HIS A 358 -16.24 28.69 -25.11
CA HIS A 358 -17.49 28.13 -25.61
C HIS A 358 -18.66 29.12 -25.49
N ASN A 359 -18.83 29.73 -24.33
CA ASN A 359 -19.87 30.74 -24.11
C ASN A 359 -19.66 31.98 -24.98
N THR A 360 -18.42 32.42 -25.16
CA THR A 360 -18.08 33.57 -26.02
C THR A 360 -18.34 33.26 -27.49
N ALA A 361 -18.05 32.03 -27.93
CA ALA A 361 -18.36 31.59 -29.29
C ALA A 361 -19.89 31.52 -29.54
N LYS A 362 -20.66 31.03 -28.55
CA LYS A 362 -22.13 31.08 -28.59
C LYS A 362 -22.62 32.52 -28.66
N LEU A 363 -22.09 33.42 -27.83
CA LEU A 363 -22.43 34.84 -27.84
C LEU A 363 -22.13 35.49 -29.20
N ALA A 364 -21.00 35.15 -29.84
CA ALA A 364 -20.64 35.66 -31.16
C ALA A 364 -21.69 35.32 -32.24
N SER A 365 -22.38 34.18 -32.13
CA SER A 365 -23.42 33.78 -33.09
C SER A 365 -24.68 34.66 -33.05
N ILE A 366 -24.92 35.36 -31.93
CA ILE A 366 -26.10 36.20 -31.68
C ILE A 366 -25.75 37.69 -31.62
N LEU A 367 -24.47 38.03 -31.69
CA LEU A 367 -23.95 39.39 -31.49
C LEU A 367 -24.57 40.43 -32.43
N ASP A 368 -24.90 40.02 -33.65
CA ASP A 368 -25.52 40.87 -34.68
C ASP A 368 -26.96 41.28 -34.36
N GLN A 369 -27.63 40.56 -33.45
CA GLN A 369 -29.02 40.79 -33.08
C GLN A 369 -29.18 41.59 -31.78
N LEU A 370 -28.08 41.84 -31.07
CA LEU A 370 -28.08 42.60 -29.83
C LEU A 370 -28.15 44.11 -30.09
N PRO A 371 -28.78 44.89 -29.18
CA PRO A 371 -28.77 46.35 -29.20
C PRO A 371 -27.34 46.91 -29.25
N VAL A 372 -27.14 48.05 -29.94
CA VAL A 372 -25.82 48.67 -30.15
C VAL A 372 -25.06 48.90 -28.84
N HIS A 373 -25.77 49.17 -27.73
CA HIS A 373 -25.18 49.37 -26.41
C HIS A 373 -24.52 48.11 -25.84
N THR A 374 -25.10 46.94 -26.11
CA THR A 374 -24.63 45.63 -25.63
C THR A 374 -23.51 45.08 -26.53
N ARG A 375 -23.48 45.49 -27.81
CA ARG A 375 -22.47 45.07 -28.80
C ARG A 375 -21.05 45.59 -28.50
N ASN A 376 -20.92 46.67 -27.73
CA ASN A 376 -19.63 47.30 -27.43
C ASN A 376 -18.93 46.72 -26.18
N ILE A 377 -19.56 45.78 -25.48
CA ILE A 377 -18.96 45.13 -24.30
C ILE A 377 -18.00 44.04 -24.80
N ASN A 378 -16.71 44.30 -24.69
CA ASN A 378 -15.68 43.31 -25.05
C ASN A 378 -15.49 42.33 -23.89
N VAL A 379 -16.05 41.14 -24.02
CA VAL A 379 -15.91 40.08 -23.01
C VAL A 379 -14.59 39.36 -23.24
N THR A 380 -13.63 39.57 -22.35
CA THR A 380 -12.35 38.85 -22.29
C THR A 380 -12.32 37.92 -21.08
N ILE A 381 -11.40 36.94 -21.07
CA ILE A 381 -11.24 36.00 -19.96
C ILE A 381 -11.07 36.75 -18.62
N ASP A 382 -10.25 37.80 -18.61
CA ASP A 382 -9.93 38.56 -17.39
C ASP A 382 -11.13 39.36 -16.85
N ASN A 383 -12.06 39.79 -17.71
CA ASN A 383 -13.22 40.58 -17.31
C ASN A 383 -14.50 39.74 -17.22
N TYR A 384 -14.42 38.43 -17.47
CA TYR A 384 -15.59 37.55 -17.57
C TYR A 384 -16.38 37.48 -16.26
N GLU A 385 -15.71 37.27 -15.12
CA GLU A 385 -16.37 37.16 -13.81
C GLU A 385 -17.16 38.42 -13.42
N GLU A 386 -16.67 39.60 -13.80
CA GLU A 386 -17.32 40.87 -13.49
C GLU A 386 -18.43 41.20 -14.48
N THR A 387 -18.22 40.94 -15.77
CA THR A 387 -19.13 41.40 -16.84
C THR A 387 -20.24 40.41 -17.18
N TRP A 388 -20.00 39.11 -16.99
CA TRP A 388 -20.94 38.07 -17.39
C TRP A 388 -22.24 38.06 -16.57
N PRO A 389 -22.24 38.23 -15.23
CA PRO A 389 -23.49 38.26 -14.45
C PRO A 389 -24.43 39.41 -14.84
N ASP A 390 -23.87 40.56 -15.23
CA ASP A 390 -24.64 41.72 -15.69
C ASP A 390 -25.17 41.53 -17.11
N LEU A 391 -24.40 40.85 -17.97
CA LEU A 391 -24.74 40.62 -19.37
C LEU A 391 -25.73 39.47 -19.55
N LEU A 392 -25.58 38.40 -18.78
CA LEU A 392 -26.29 37.12 -18.95
C LEU A 392 -27.83 37.28 -19.02
N PRO A 393 -28.50 38.03 -18.12
CA PRO A 393 -29.96 38.18 -18.15
C PRO A 393 -30.48 38.81 -19.46
N HIS A 394 -29.68 39.67 -20.09
CA HIS A 394 -30.07 40.35 -21.33
C HIS A 394 -29.92 39.49 -22.58
N ILE A 395 -29.03 38.50 -22.55
CA ILE A 395 -28.72 37.64 -23.69
C ILE A 395 -29.37 36.25 -23.58
N GLN A 396 -29.63 35.78 -22.36
CA GLN A 396 -30.12 34.44 -22.07
C GLN A 396 -31.48 34.18 -22.73
N ASP A 397 -32.47 35.07 -22.53
CA ASP A 397 -33.81 34.91 -23.10
C ASP A 397 -33.79 34.92 -24.64
N ILE A 398 -32.93 35.74 -25.25
CA ILE A 398 -32.80 35.83 -26.71
C ILE A 398 -32.24 34.53 -27.27
N TYR A 399 -31.19 34.01 -26.63
CA TYR A 399 -30.54 32.77 -27.07
C TYR A 399 -31.43 31.55 -26.88
N GLU A 400 -32.12 31.46 -25.74
CA GLU A 400 -32.99 30.35 -25.39
C GLU A 400 -34.21 30.27 -26.32
N ASN A 401 -34.81 31.41 -26.66
CA ASN A 401 -35.93 31.47 -27.61
C ASN A 401 -35.54 31.01 -29.03
N GLN A 402 -34.27 31.15 -29.41
CA GLN A 402 -33.78 30.77 -30.74
C GLN A 402 -33.27 29.35 -30.84
N THR A 403 -32.56 28.89 -29.81
CA THR A 403 -31.81 27.62 -29.87
C THR A 403 -32.35 26.57 -28.93
N HIS A 404 -33.28 26.93 -28.03
CA HIS A 404 -33.71 26.09 -26.91
C HIS A 404 -32.53 25.56 -26.06
N GLN A 405 -31.43 26.30 -26.04
CA GLN A 405 -30.22 25.97 -25.29
C GLN A 405 -29.84 27.11 -24.33
N HIS A 406 -29.10 26.77 -23.28
CA HIS A 406 -28.61 27.72 -22.30
C HIS A 406 -27.10 27.95 -22.44
N PHE A 407 -26.62 29.06 -21.89
CA PHE A 407 -25.20 29.25 -21.63
C PHE A 407 -24.76 28.37 -20.44
N GLN A 408 -23.52 27.90 -20.47
CA GLN A 408 -22.97 27.10 -19.37
C GLN A 408 -22.56 28.02 -18.22
N HIS A 409 -22.77 27.60 -16.98
CA HIS A 409 -22.21 28.29 -15.81
C HIS A 409 -20.72 27.93 -15.71
N CYS A 410 -19.83 28.92 -15.83
CA CYS A 410 -18.38 28.70 -15.73
C CYS A 410 -17.90 29.23 -14.38
N SER A 411 -17.43 28.35 -13.49
CA SER A 411 -16.81 28.73 -12.22
C SER A 411 -15.59 27.86 -11.92
N VAL A 412 -14.47 28.49 -11.57
CA VAL A 412 -13.25 27.77 -11.16
C VAL A 412 -13.49 26.98 -9.88
N GLU A 413 -14.27 27.51 -8.95
CA GLU A 413 -14.58 26.86 -7.67
C GLU A 413 -15.42 25.60 -7.88
N GLU A 414 -16.38 25.64 -8.80
CA GLU A 414 -17.20 24.47 -9.18
C GLU A 414 -16.32 23.36 -9.79
N GLN A 415 -15.41 23.72 -10.70
CA GLN A 415 -14.45 22.79 -11.29
C GLN A 415 -13.46 22.20 -10.28
N LEU A 416 -13.12 22.95 -9.22
CA LEU A 416 -12.27 22.46 -8.11
C LEU A 416 -13.04 21.58 -7.12
N ASN A 417 -14.35 21.79 -6.98
CA ASN A 417 -15.22 20.99 -6.11
C ASN A 417 -15.64 19.67 -6.76
N GLU A 418 -15.51 19.53 -8.09
CA GLU A 418 -15.65 18.26 -8.80
C GLU A 418 -14.51 17.29 -8.41
N ALA A 419 -14.73 16.54 -7.33
CA ALA A 419 -13.82 15.50 -6.87
C ALA A 419 -14.06 14.19 -7.65
N ALA A 420 -13.00 13.63 -8.22
CA ALA A 420 -13.05 12.25 -8.73
C ALA A 420 -12.83 11.27 -7.57
N GLU A 421 -13.75 10.33 -7.39
CA GLU A 421 -13.64 9.33 -6.32
C GLU A 421 -12.63 8.22 -6.64
N GLY A 422 -11.88 7.78 -5.62
CA GLY A 422 -11.09 6.55 -5.65
C GLY A 422 -10.05 6.47 -6.78
N THR A 423 -10.21 5.46 -7.63
CA THR A 423 -9.37 5.13 -8.79
C THR A 423 -9.42 6.20 -9.87
N GLY A 424 -10.54 6.92 -10.00
CA GLY A 424 -10.74 7.96 -10.99
C GLY A 424 -9.75 9.12 -10.85
N LEU A 425 -9.30 9.44 -9.64
CA LEU A 425 -8.32 10.52 -9.46
C LEU A 425 -7.01 10.20 -10.20
N ALA A 426 -6.48 8.98 -10.06
CA ALA A 426 -5.22 8.54 -10.66
C ALA A 426 -5.32 8.26 -12.17
N PHE A 427 -6.39 7.58 -12.59
CA PHE A 427 -6.50 7.05 -13.95
C PHE A 427 -7.31 7.92 -14.92
N ILE A 428 -7.98 8.97 -14.42
CA ILE A 428 -8.73 9.93 -15.24
C ILE A 428 -8.14 11.32 -15.04
N VAL A 429 -8.23 11.86 -13.83
CA VAL A 429 -7.91 13.28 -13.57
C VAL A 429 -6.42 13.57 -13.78
N PHE A 430 -5.55 12.72 -13.25
CA PHE A 430 -4.11 12.85 -13.41
C PHE A 430 -3.65 12.63 -14.85
N THR A 431 -4.18 11.62 -15.52
CA THR A 431 -3.86 11.37 -16.93
C THR A 431 -4.27 12.52 -17.81
N GLN A 432 -5.40 13.16 -17.50
CA GLN A 432 -5.89 14.33 -18.23
C GLN A 432 -4.92 15.48 -18.10
N ALA A 433 -4.43 15.75 -16.88
CA ALA A 433 -3.43 16.78 -16.67
C ALA A 433 -2.07 16.46 -17.32
N ILE A 434 -1.66 15.17 -17.33
CA ILE A 434 -0.42 14.73 -17.98
C ILE A 434 -0.47 14.95 -19.49
N VAL A 435 -1.62 14.74 -20.14
CA VAL A 435 -1.79 14.97 -21.58
C VAL A 435 -1.52 16.42 -21.97
N GLU A 436 -1.89 17.37 -21.10
CA GLU A 436 -1.70 18.81 -21.32
C GLU A 436 -0.24 19.26 -21.09
N LEU A 437 0.63 18.39 -20.52
CA LEU A 437 2.04 18.71 -20.35
C LEU A 437 2.85 18.49 -21.63
N PRO A 438 3.83 19.38 -21.95
CA PRO A 438 4.75 19.14 -23.05
C PRO A 438 5.60 17.90 -22.75
N GLY A 439 5.70 17.01 -23.74
CA GLY A 439 6.34 15.70 -23.57
C GLY A 439 5.53 14.75 -22.69
N SER A 440 4.20 14.77 -22.81
CA SER A 440 3.24 14.00 -22.00
C SER A 440 3.59 12.51 -21.82
N ASN A 441 4.17 11.86 -22.83
CA ASN A 441 4.68 10.48 -22.73
C ASN A 441 5.68 10.28 -21.59
N PHE A 442 6.67 11.18 -21.44
CA PHE A 442 7.68 11.08 -20.38
C PHE A 442 7.03 11.15 -18.99
N TRP A 443 6.14 12.13 -18.81
CA TRP A 443 5.42 12.32 -17.56
C TRP A 443 4.51 11.12 -17.25
N SER A 444 3.84 10.57 -18.27
CA SER A 444 3.00 9.38 -18.12
C SER A 444 3.81 8.15 -17.68
N ILE A 445 4.94 7.87 -18.34
CA ILE A 445 5.83 6.76 -17.97
C ILE A 445 6.35 6.94 -16.54
N ALA A 446 6.83 8.14 -16.19
CA ALA A 446 7.33 8.43 -14.84
C ALA A 446 6.25 8.25 -13.76
N PHE A 447 5.04 8.74 -14.02
CA PHE A 447 3.91 8.63 -13.11
C PHE A 447 3.48 7.18 -12.88
N PHE A 448 3.26 6.39 -13.94
CA PHE A 448 2.82 5.00 -13.79
C PHE A 448 3.92 4.08 -13.27
N MET A 449 5.20 4.36 -13.57
CA MET A 449 6.33 3.69 -12.90
C MET A 449 6.38 3.99 -11.41
N MET A 450 6.08 5.23 -11.00
CA MET A 450 6.00 5.60 -9.59
C MET A 450 4.85 4.87 -8.88
N LEU A 451 3.65 4.88 -9.47
CA LEU A 451 2.50 4.17 -8.91
C LEU A 451 2.78 2.67 -8.79
N LEU A 452 3.41 2.07 -9.82
CA LEU A 452 3.80 0.67 -9.79
C LEU A 452 4.83 0.38 -8.68
N ALA A 453 5.83 1.23 -8.49
CA ALA A 453 6.80 1.09 -7.40
C ALA A 453 6.15 1.18 -6.01
N LEU A 454 5.23 2.12 -5.81
CA LEU A 454 4.45 2.27 -4.57
C LEU A 454 3.55 1.06 -4.32
N GLY A 455 2.81 0.62 -5.34
CA GLY A 455 1.94 -0.54 -5.27
C GLY A 455 2.71 -1.82 -4.92
N LEU A 456 3.80 -2.10 -5.65
CA LEU A 456 4.62 -3.28 -5.39
C LEU A 456 5.24 -3.26 -3.99
N GLY A 457 5.73 -2.11 -3.54
CA GLY A 457 6.29 -1.95 -2.20
C GLY A 457 5.32 -2.39 -1.10
N SER A 458 4.08 -1.90 -1.14
CA SER A 458 3.06 -2.27 -0.14
C SER A 458 2.57 -3.71 -0.31
N GLN A 459 2.49 -4.20 -1.55
CA GLN A 459 2.10 -5.57 -1.84
C GLN A 459 3.10 -6.59 -1.28
N PHE A 460 4.41 -6.30 -1.34
CA PHE A 460 5.43 -7.17 -0.75
C PHE A 460 5.26 -7.32 0.76
N GLY A 461 4.99 -6.22 1.48
CA GLY A 461 4.78 -6.27 2.93
C GLY A 461 3.47 -6.93 3.34
N THR A 462 2.39 -6.68 2.60
CA THR A 462 1.09 -7.33 2.83
C THR A 462 1.20 -8.84 2.64
N MET A 463 1.80 -9.29 1.52
CA MET A 463 1.97 -10.71 1.22
C MET A 463 2.98 -11.40 2.14
N GLU A 464 4.06 -10.73 2.57
CA GLU A 464 5.01 -11.31 3.54
C GLU A 464 4.31 -11.58 4.88
N GLY A 465 3.39 -10.71 5.32
CA GLY A 465 2.57 -10.94 6.51
C GLY A 465 1.72 -12.21 6.38
N VAL A 466 1.00 -12.36 5.27
CA VAL A 466 0.17 -13.54 4.96
C VAL A 466 1.02 -14.82 4.91
N ILE A 467 2.09 -14.81 4.11
CA ILE A 467 2.96 -15.98 3.92
C ILE A 467 3.65 -16.36 5.21
N THR A 468 4.13 -15.40 6.01
CA THR A 468 4.76 -15.69 7.30
C THR A 468 3.78 -16.39 8.24
N ASN A 469 2.53 -15.92 8.32
CA ASN A 469 1.51 -16.55 9.16
C ASN A 469 1.11 -17.95 8.66
N LEU A 470 0.98 -18.14 7.35
CA LEU A 470 0.69 -19.46 6.76
C LEU A 470 1.83 -20.45 6.97
N PHE A 471 3.07 -20.02 6.78
CA PHE A 471 4.27 -20.81 7.05
C PHE A 471 4.40 -21.11 8.56
N ASP A 472 3.86 -20.24 9.41
CA ASP A 472 3.82 -20.44 10.85
C ASP A 472 2.81 -21.52 11.31
N MET A 473 1.89 -21.96 10.44
CA MET A 473 0.96 -23.06 10.73
C MET A 473 1.64 -24.43 10.63
N LYS A 474 1.33 -25.35 11.57
CA LYS A 474 1.89 -26.72 11.59
C LYS A 474 1.61 -27.52 10.31
N ILE A 475 0.50 -27.22 9.62
CA ILE A 475 0.05 -27.91 8.39
C ILE A 475 1.05 -27.71 7.24
N PHE A 476 1.63 -26.51 7.11
CA PHE A 476 2.53 -26.17 6.01
C PHE A 476 4.02 -26.28 6.36
N ALA A 477 4.34 -26.77 7.56
CA ALA A 477 5.71 -26.82 8.07
C ALA A 477 6.68 -27.70 7.24
N ARG A 478 6.16 -28.59 6.37
CA ARG A 478 6.97 -29.47 5.52
C ARG A 478 7.15 -28.95 4.08
N VAL A 479 6.52 -27.83 3.74
CA VAL A 479 6.55 -27.27 2.38
C VAL A 479 7.66 -26.22 2.29
N ARG A 480 8.44 -26.23 1.21
CA ARG A 480 9.44 -25.19 0.94
C ARG A 480 8.77 -23.82 0.79
N LYS A 481 9.38 -22.75 1.32
CA LYS A 481 8.78 -21.40 1.31
C LYS A 481 8.47 -20.94 -0.11
N GLU A 482 9.36 -21.20 -1.07
CA GLU A 482 9.20 -20.82 -2.49
C GLU A 482 7.95 -21.45 -3.12
N VAL A 483 7.67 -22.72 -2.76
CA VAL A 483 6.51 -23.47 -3.25
C VAL A 483 5.23 -22.97 -2.59
N LEU A 484 5.24 -22.79 -1.28
CA LEU A 484 4.08 -22.24 -0.55
C LEU A 484 3.68 -20.88 -1.11
N THR A 485 4.66 -20.00 -1.29
CA THR A 485 4.47 -18.67 -1.85
C THR A 485 3.94 -18.71 -3.28
N GLY A 486 4.48 -19.59 -4.13
CA GLY A 486 3.97 -19.80 -5.49
C GLY A 486 2.52 -20.29 -5.52
N CYS A 487 2.16 -21.24 -4.64
CA CYS A 487 0.79 -21.72 -4.51
C CYS A 487 -0.17 -20.61 -4.05
N VAL A 488 0.22 -19.80 -3.06
CA VAL A 488 -0.60 -18.68 -2.60
C VAL A 488 -0.81 -17.66 -3.71
N CYS A 489 0.27 -17.24 -4.41
CA CYS A 489 0.15 -16.30 -5.54
C CYS A 489 -0.71 -16.87 -6.68
N LEU A 490 -0.62 -18.18 -6.97
CA LEU A 490 -1.44 -18.83 -8.00
C LEU A 490 -2.93 -18.86 -7.60
N ILE A 491 -3.25 -19.19 -6.34
CA ILE A 491 -4.62 -19.13 -5.82
C ILE A 491 -5.14 -17.69 -5.89
N SER A 492 -4.32 -16.72 -5.50
CA SER A 492 -4.66 -15.31 -5.59
C SER A 492 -4.91 -14.82 -7.01
N LEU A 493 -4.14 -15.31 -7.98
CA LEU A 493 -4.37 -15.03 -9.40
C LEU A 493 -5.72 -15.57 -9.86
N LEU A 494 -6.04 -16.83 -9.54
CA LEU A 494 -7.29 -17.48 -9.94
C LEU A 494 -8.52 -16.78 -9.35
N ILE A 495 -8.47 -16.42 -8.06
CA ILE A 495 -9.54 -15.63 -7.42
C ILE A 495 -9.59 -14.22 -8.04
N GLY A 496 -8.42 -13.63 -8.29
CA GLY A 496 -8.28 -12.28 -8.83
C GLY A 496 -8.89 -12.08 -10.22
N LEU A 497 -9.11 -13.16 -10.99
CA LEU A 497 -9.77 -13.08 -12.30
C LEU A 497 -11.18 -12.50 -12.24
N ILE A 498 -11.87 -12.56 -11.09
CA ILE A 498 -13.18 -11.92 -10.92
C ILE A 498 -13.10 -10.41 -11.11
N PHE A 499 -11.98 -9.77 -10.74
CA PHE A 499 -11.76 -8.34 -10.89
C PHE A 499 -11.35 -7.94 -12.32
N CYS A 500 -11.13 -8.91 -13.21
CA CYS A 500 -10.89 -8.68 -14.64
C CYS A 500 -12.16 -8.77 -15.48
N THR A 501 -13.33 -8.89 -14.85
CA THR A 501 -14.64 -8.80 -15.51
C THR A 501 -15.04 -7.34 -15.73
N GLY A 502 -16.06 -7.06 -16.54
CA GLY A 502 -16.61 -5.71 -16.70
C GLY A 502 -17.19 -5.12 -15.41
N ALA A 503 -17.54 -5.96 -14.42
CA ALA A 503 -17.89 -5.51 -13.07
C ALA A 503 -16.69 -5.42 -12.11
N GLY A 504 -15.46 -5.53 -12.60
CA GLY A 504 -14.25 -5.68 -11.80
C GLY A 504 -13.99 -4.53 -10.82
N GLU A 505 -14.22 -3.29 -11.25
CA GLU A 505 -14.12 -2.10 -10.39
C GLU A 505 -15.15 -2.13 -9.24
N TYR A 506 -16.38 -2.58 -9.52
CA TYR A 506 -17.44 -2.70 -8.52
C TYR A 506 -17.13 -3.77 -7.46
N TRP A 507 -16.55 -4.88 -7.89
CA TRP A 507 -16.03 -5.91 -6.99
C TRP A 507 -14.89 -5.39 -6.11
N LEU A 508 -13.98 -4.60 -6.70
CA LEU A 508 -12.85 -4.02 -5.96
C LEU A 508 -13.36 -3.10 -4.84
N MET A 509 -14.30 -2.21 -5.13
CA MET A 509 -14.89 -1.30 -4.14
C MET A 509 -15.60 -2.06 -3.01
N LEU A 510 -16.30 -3.15 -3.34
CA LEU A 510 -16.96 -4.02 -2.36
C LEU A 510 -15.93 -4.63 -1.40
N PHE A 511 -14.84 -5.18 -1.93
CA PHE A 511 -13.77 -5.78 -1.13
C PHE A 511 -13.05 -4.74 -0.26
N ASP A 512 -12.69 -3.57 -0.82
CA ASP A 512 -11.99 -2.52 -0.08
C ASP A 512 -12.82 -1.99 1.10
N THR A 513 -14.12 -1.79 0.89
CA THR A 513 -15.00 -1.25 1.94
C THR A 513 -15.26 -2.27 3.05
N PHE A 514 -15.65 -3.49 2.69
CA PHE A 514 -16.14 -4.47 3.68
C PHE A 514 -15.04 -5.38 4.23
N ALA A 515 -14.11 -5.87 3.39
CA ALA A 515 -13.04 -6.75 3.84
C ALA A 515 -11.87 -5.95 4.41
N GLY A 516 -11.44 -4.91 3.71
CA GLY A 516 -10.35 -4.03 4.14
C GLY A 516 -10.77 -3.10 5.29
N SER A 517 -11.55 -2.08 4.99
CA SER A 517 -11.76 -0.94 5.91
C SER A 517 -12.44 -1.38 7.20
N MET A 518 -13.57 -2.07 7.10
CA MET A 518 -14.27 -2.55 8.28
C MET A 518 -13.50 -3.67 8.97
N GLY A 519 -13.00 -4.67 8.23
CA GLY A 519 -12.29 -5.82 8.80
C GLY A 519 -11.08 -5.44 9.64
N LEU A 520 -10.24 -4.52 9.16
CA LEU A 520 -9.03 -4.08 9.86
C LEU A 520 -9.33 -3.37 11.18
N ILE A 521 -10.36 -2.51 11.23
CA ILE A 521 -10.72 -1.79 12.46
C ILE A 521 -11.18 -2.77 13.54
N PHE A 522 -11.97 -3.78 13.18
CA PHE A 522 -12.38 -4.82 14.13
C PHE A 522 -11.18 -5.61 14.67
N ILE A 523 -10.22 -5.96 13.82
CA ILE A 523 -9.01 -6.67 14.24
C ILE A 523 -8.18 -5.77 15.18
N ALA A 524 -7.94 -4.52 14.80
CA ALA A 524 -7.21 -3.54 15.60
C ALA A 524 -7.80 -3.38 17.00
N PHE A 525 -9.13 -3.35 17.12
CA PHE A 525 -9.81 -3.32 18.41
C PHE A 525 -9.41 -4.51 19.31
N PHE A 526 -9.46 -5.73 18.78
CA PHE A 526 -9.09 -6.92 19.54
C PHE A 526 -7.59 -6.97 19.86
N GLU A 527 -6.72 -6.54 18.95
CA GLU A 527 -5.27 -6.48 19.16
C GLU A 527 -4.92 -5.57 20.35
N VAL A 528 -5.45 -4.35 20.36
CA VAL A 528 -5.23 -3.39 21.45
C VAL A 528 -5.82 -3.91 22.76
N MET A 529 -7.03 -4.48 22.73
CA MET A 529 -7.67 -5.02 23.93
C MET A 529 -6.84 -6.17 24.55
N VAL A 530 -6.34 -7.09 23.72
CA VAL A 530 -5.54 -8.23 24.19
C VAL A 530 -4.20 -7.77 24.73
N ILE A 531 -3.48 -6.86 24.06
CA ILE A 531 -2.18 -6.40 24.57
C ILE A 531 -2.35 -5.55 25.84
N SER A 532 -3.31 -4.64 25.87
CA SER A 532 -3.48 -3.72 26.99
C SER A 532 -4.04 -4.39 28.25
N TYR A 533 -5.01 -5.30 28.12
CA TYR A 533 -5.72 -5.89 29.26
C TYR A 533 -5.39 -7.37 29.53
N VAL A 534 -5.12 -8.18 28.51
CA VAL A 534 -4.81 -9.62 28.71
C VAL A 534 -3.32 -9.85 28.93
N TYR A 535 -2.47 -9.34 28.04
CA TYR A 535 -1.02 -9.35 28.24
C TYR A 535 -0.61 -8.38 29.37
N GLY A 536 -1.35 -7.27 29.48
CA GLY A 536 -1.22 -6.26 30.51
C GLY A 536 -0.24 -5.16 30.09
N HIS A 537 -0.74 -3.92 30.05
CA HIS A 537 0.04 -2.76 29.62
C HIS A 537 1.34 -2.56 30.43
N LYS A 538 1.36 -2.94 31.72
CA LYS A 538 2.55 -2.82 32.59
C LYS A 538 3.66 -3.76 32.13
N ARG A 539 3.30 -5.03 31.88
CA ARG A 539 4.22 -6.04 31.36
C ARG A 539 4.77 -5.62 30.00
N PHE A 540 3.91 -5.11 29.12
CA PHE A 540 4.34 -4.58 27.82
C PHE A 540 5.33 -3.41 27.98
N THR A 541 5.03 -2.46 28.87
CA THR A 541 5.91 -1.32 29.17
C THR A 541 7.28 -1.77 29.69
N ASP A 542 7.30 -2.76 30.59
CA ASP A 542 8.52 -3.32 31.16
C ASP A 542 9.33 -4.11 30.11
N ASP A 543 8.66 -4.76 29.16
CA ASP A 543 9.33 -5.41 28.03
C ASP A 543 9.98 -4.42 27.07
N ILE A 544 9.32 -3.30 26.76
CA ILE A 544 9.89 -2.22 25.95
C ILE A 544 11.11 -1.61 26.68
N GLU A 545 11.01 -1.40 28.00
CA GLU A 545 12.12 -0.92 28.82
C GLU A 545 13.31 -1.88 28.79
N LYS A 546 13.08 -3.20 28.88
CA LYS A 546 14.13 -4.21 28.76
C LYS A 546 14.77 -4.26 27.38
N MET A 547 14.01 -3.97 26.32
CA MET A 547 14.52 -3.98 24.95
C MET A 547 15.34 -2.73 24.62
N ILE A 548 14.82 -1.54 24.93
CA ILE A 548 15.42 -0.25 24.50
C ILE A 548 16.28 0.38 25.62
N GLY A 549 16.12 -0.06 26.87
CA GLY A 549 16.74 0.55 28.04
C GLY A 549 16.04 1.83 28.53
N GLN A 550 14.98 2.27 27.86
CA GLN A 550 14.19 3.45 28.24
C GLN A 550 12.72 3.09 28.42
N ARG A 551 12.17 3.42 29.58
CA ARG A 551 10.75 3.19 29.85
C ARG A 551 9.86 4.12 29.00
N PRO A 552 8.81 3.61 28.34
CA PRO A 552 7.80 4.44 27.70
C PRO A 552 7.19 5.45 28.68
N GLY A 553 7.17 6.73 28.29
CA GLY A 553 6.60 7.81 29.11
C GLY A 553 5.08 7.72 29.30
N LEU A 554 4.53 8.68 30.07
CA LEU A 554 3.10 8.72 30.42
C LEU A 554 2.16 8.75 29.22
N TYR A 555 2.57 9.42 28.13
CA TYR A 555 1.83 9.47 26.87
C TYR A 555 1.49 8.06 26.36
N TRP A 556 2.51 7.22 26.14
CA TRP A 556 2.34 5.86 25.62
C TRP A 556 1.47 5.00 26.53
N GLN A 557 1.71 5.08 27.85
CA GLN A 557 0.95 4.31 28.83
C GLN A 557 -0.53 4.73 28.88
N ALA A 558 -0.83 6.03 28.75
CA ALA A 558 -2.21 6.53 28.70
C ALA A 558 -2.91 6.14 27.40
N MET A 559 -2.21 6.21 26.27
CA MET A 559 -2.73 5.78 24.97
C MET A 559 -3.16 4.31 24.99
N TRP A 560 -2.22 3.41 25.34
CA TRP A 560 -2.51 1.97 25.34
C TRP A 560 -3.58 1.58 26.34
N ARG A 561 -3.59 2.20 27.52
CA ARG A 561 -4.51 1.80 28.60
C ARG A 561 -5.92 2.30 28.39
N PHE A 562 -6.11 3.53 27.93
CA PHE A 562 -7.41 4.19 27.95
C PHE A 562 -7.83 4.75 26.60
N ILE A 563 -6.96 5.54 25.97
CA ILE A 563 -7.38 6.39 24.85
C ILE A 563 -7.56 5.55 23.58
N SER A 564 -6.55 4.81 23.12
CA SER A 564 -6.65 4.01 21.90
C SER A 564 -7.75 2.94 21.96
N PRO A 565 -7.94 2.18 23.06
CA PRO A 565 -9.08 1.26 23.16
C PRO A 565 -10.44 1.97 23.06
N LEU A 566 -10.58 3.15 23.67
CA LEU A 566 -11.82 3.92 23.66
C LEU A 566 -12.11 4.52 22.28
N THR A 567 -11.11 5.11 21.63
CA THR A 567 -11.27 5.74 20.31
C THR A 567 -11.61 4.69 19.25
N ILE A 568 -10.90 3.57 19.21
CA ILE A 568 -11.21 2.47 18.27
C ILE A 568 -12.60 1.89 18.56
N PHE A 569 -12.99 1.74 19.82
CA PHE A 569 -14.35 1.31 20.16
C PHE A 569 -15.40 2.29 19.62
N CYS A 570 -15.20 3.60 19.78
CA CYS A 570 -16.07 4.62 19.22
C CYS A 570 -16.14 4.54 17.69
N ILE A 571 -15.01 4.32 17.00
CA ILE A 571 -14.94 4.17 15.54
C ILE A 571 -15.72 2.91 15.11
N VAL A 572 -15.50 1.76 15.75
CA VAL A 572 -16.25 0.54 15.43
C VAL A 572 -17.76 0.76 15.56
N VAL A 573 -18.19 1.37 16.67
CA VAL A 573 -19.61 1.65 16.91
C VAL A 573 -20.15 2.64 15.87
N SER A 574 -19.44 3.72 15.57
CA SER A 574 -19.87 4.71 14.58
C SER A 574 -19.92 4.11 13.17
N SER A 575 -18.96 3.28 12.78
CA SER A 575 -18.97 2.58 11.48
C SER A 575 -20.16 1.62 11.35
N ILE A 576 -20.50 0.88 12.42
CA ILE A 576 -21.67 0.00 12.43
C ILE A 576 -22.96 0.84 12.31
N VAL A 577 -23.10 1.89 13.12
CA VAL A 577 -24.27 2.77 13.09
C VAL A 577 -24.45 3.42 11.72
N TYR A 578 -23.38 3.98 11.15
CA TYR A 578 -23.38 4.57 9.82
C TYR A 578 -23.89 3.58 8.77
N ARG A 579 -23.44 2.32 8.85
CA ARG A 579 -23.84 1.27 7.90
C ARG A 579 -25.29 0.82 8.05
N PHE A 580 -25.86 0.93 9.25
CA PHE A 580 -27.29 0.68 9.46
C PHE A 580 -28.16 1.85 9.00
N MET A 581 -27.67 3.09 9.10
CA MET A 581 -28.43 4.28 8.71
C MET A 581 -28.42 4.52 7.20
N ASN A 582 -27.28 4.28 6.55
CA ASN A 582 -27.09 4.55 5.13
C ASN A 582 -26.90 3.22 4.38
N PRO A 583 -27.81 2.86 3.46
CA PRO A 583 -27.63 1.68 2.65
C PRO A 583 -26.38 1.85 1.77
N PRO A 584 -25.59 0.79 1.55
CA PRO A 584 -24.39 0.85 0.74
C PRO A 584 -24.70 1.09 -0.74
N GLU A 585 -24.08 2.12 -1.28
CA GLU A 585 -24.13 2.51 -2.69
C GLU A 585 -22.76 2.31 -3.35
N TYR A 586 -22.74 2.23 -4.68
CA TYR A 586 -21.54 2.23 -5.49
C TYR A 586 -21.73 3.03 -6.78
N PRO A 587 -20.65 3.65 -7.31
CA PRO A 587 -20.70 4.37 -8.57
C PRO A 587 -20.72 3.39 -9.74
N ALA A 588 -21.88 3.24 -10.39
CA ALA A 588 -22.04 2.43 -11.61
C ALA A 588 -21.91 3.32 -12.84
N TYR A 589 -21.10 2.92 -13.83
CA TYR A 589 -20.90 3.69 -15.05
C TYR A 589 -22.05 3.42 -16.02
N LYS A 590 -22.77 4.47 -16.43
CA LYS A 590 -23.90 4.35 -17.38
C LYS A 590 -23.50 4.90 -18.74
N LYS A 591 -23.48 4.01 -19.74
CA LYS A 591 -23.08 4.29 -21.12
C LYS A 591 -23.87 5.45 -21.75
N GLU A 592 -25.18 5.51 -21.48
CA GLU A 592 -26.06 6.56 -22.03
C GLU A 592 -25.79 7.96 -21.48
N LEU A 593 -25.32 8.04 -20.23
CA LEU A 593 -25.07 9.31 -19.53
C LEU A 593 -23.58 9.71 -19.60
N ALA A 594 -22.70 8.79 -20.04
CA ALA A 594 -21.25 8.93 -20.05
C ALA A 594 -20.64 9.32 -18.67
N MET A 595 -21.34 8.99 -17.57
CA MET A 595 -20.95 9.34 -16.21
C MET A 595 -21.26 8.20 -15.24
N ALA A 596 -20.54 8.20 -14.11
CA ALA A 596 -20.83 7.31 -13.00
C ALA A 596 -22.02 7.83 -12.19
N LYS A 597 -23.00 6.96 -11.93
CA LYS A 597 -24.18 7.23 -11.12
C LYS A 597 -24.20 6.30 -9.92
N MET A 598 -24.48 6.85 -8.73
CA MET A 598 -24.62 6.05 -7.52
C MET A 598 -25.84 5.12 -7.62
N GLU A 599 -25.60 3.83 -7.46
CA GLU A 599 -26.62 2.78 -7.41
C GLU A 599 -26.48 1.94 -6.14
N LEU A 600 -27.59 1.39 -5.66
CA LEU A 600 -27.60 0.50 -4.51
C LEU A 600 -27.02 -0.87 -4.86
N TYR A 601 -26.23 -1.44 -3.97
CA TYR A 601 -25.78 -2.83 -4.14
C TYR A 601 -26.98 -3.80 -4.14
N PRO A 602 -27.03 -4.77 -5.07
CA PRO A 602 -28.06 -5.78 -5.07
C PRO A 602 -27.96 -6.71 -3.86
N THR A 603 -29.08 -7.30 -3.46
CA THR A 603 -29.19 -8.11 -2.23
C THR A 603 -28.22 -9.31 -2.19
N TRP A 604 -27.93 -9.92 -3.34
CA TRP A 604 -26.96 -11.00 -3.43
C TRP A 604 -25.52 -10.50 -3.20
N ALA A 605 -25.16 -9.31 -3.68
CA ALA A 605 -23.84 -8.72 -3.46
C ALA A 605 -23.65 -8.34 -2.00
N MET A 606 -24.73 -7.90 -1.35
CA MET A 606 -24.77 -7.67 0.08
C MET A 606 -24.53 -8.93 0.91
N PHE A 607 -25.01 -10.09 0.48
CA PHE A 607 -24.68 -11.37 1.12
C PHE A 607 -23.18 -11.67 1.02
N VAL A 608 -22.56 -11.41 -0.14
CA VAL A 608 -21.10 -11.57 -0.31
C VAL A 608 -20.33 -10.60 0.59
N ALA A 609 -20.74 -9.32 0.64
CA ALA A 609 -20.14 -8.33 1.53
C ALA A 609 -20.20 -8.74 3.01
N PHE A 610 -21.37 -9.22 3.45
CA PHE A 610 -21.54 -9.73 4.80
C PHE A 610 -20.70 -10.98 5.07
N ALA A 611 -20.60 -11.90 4.10
CA ALA A 611 -19.75 -13.08 4.19
C ALA A 611 -18.26 -12.73 4.28
N LEU A 612 -17.79 -11.72 3.54
CA LEU A 612 -16.41 -11.21 3.62
C LEU A 612 -16.11 -10.62 5.01
N LEU A 613 -17.02 -9.78 5.52
CA LEU A 613 -16.89 -9.19 6.86
C LEU A 613 -16.87 -10.27 7.94
N LEU A 614 -17.82 -11.20 7.89
CA LEU A 614 -17.87 -12.34 8.81
C LEU A 614 -16.63 -13.22 8.70
N GLY A 615 -16.13 -13.49 7.50
CA GLY A 615 -14.91 -14.26 7.28
C GLY A 615 -13.69 -13.65 7.94
N GLY A 616 -13.59 -12.31 7.96
CA GLY A 616 -12.54 -11.58 8.67
C GLY A 616 -12.69 -11.61 10.20
N ILE A 617 -13.91 -11.48 10.73
CA ILE A 617 -14.13 -11.28 12.17
C ILE A 617 -14.36 -12.58 12.94
N LEU A 618 -15.12 -13.53 12.37
CA LEU A 618 -15.50 -14.79 13.01
C LEU A 618 -14.34 -15.65 13.54
N PRO A 619 -13.13 -15.68 12.93
CA PRO A 619 -12.01 -16.45 13.47
C PRO A 619 -11.69 -16.11 14.93
N VAL A 620 -11.88 -14.85 15.36
CA VAL A 620 -11.61 -14.42 16.74
C VAL A 620 -12.54 -15.12 17.75
N PRO A 621 -13.88 -14.97 17.70
CA PRO A 621 -14.78 -15.68 18.61
C PRO A 621 -14.79 -17.19 18.40
N ILE A 622 -14.68 -17.70 17.17
CA ILE A 622 -14.65 -19.15 16.90
C ILE A 622 -13.48 -19.80 17.63
N VAL A 623 -12.25 -19.27 17.47
CA VAL A 623 -11.08 -19.83 18.15
C VAL A 623 -11.20 -19.69 19.67
N TYR A 624 -11.73 -18.56 20.16
CA TYR A 624 -11.99 -18.35 21.58
C TYR A 624 -12.92 -19.43 22.15
N PHE A 625 -14.10 -19.64 21.55
CA PHE A 625 -15.06 -20.63 22.02
C PHE A 625 -14.57 -22.07 21.84
N MET A 626 -13.97 -22.41 20.70
CA MET A 626 -13.43 -23.75 20.46
C MET A 626 -12.37 -24.14 21.50
N ARG A 627 -11.50 -23.21 21.89
CA ARG A 627 -10.49 -23.45 22.93
C ARG A 627 -11.09 -23.41 24.33
N ARG A 628 -12.06 -22.54 24.59
CA ARG A 628 -12.76 -22.44 25.88
C ARG A 628 -13.53 -23.72 26.22
N PHE A 629 -14.20 -24.32 25.23
CA PHE A 629 -14.97 -25.57 25.37
C PHE A 629 -14.13 -26.83 25.10
N GLN A 630 -12.80 -26.70 24.96
CA GLN A 630 -11.86 -27.81 24.75
C GLN A 630 -12.18 -28.71 23.53
N CYS A 631 -12.87 -28.19 22.51
CA CYS A 631 -13.15 -28.92 21.27
C CYS A 631 -11.88 -29.21 20.45
N ILE A 632 -10.80 -28.46 20.69
CA ILE A 632 -9.45 -28.70 20.15
C ILE A 632 -8.49 -28.78 21.35
N ARG A 633 -7.70 -29.85 21.43
CA ARG A 633 -6.65 -29.97 22.46
C ARG A 633 -5.66 -28.81 22.32
N LEU A 634 -5.34 -28.18 23.45
CA LEU A 634 -4.34 -27.14 23.57
C LEU A 634 -2.96 -27.76 23.27
N ASP A 635 -2.55 -27.80 22.00
CA ASP A 635 -1.19 -28.15 21.64
C ASP A 635 -0.27 -27.00 22.08
N SER A 636 0.24 -27.10 23.30
CA SER A 636 1.27 -26.21 23.86
C SER A 636 2.60 -26.25 23.11
N ASP A 637 2.76 -27.15 22.13
CA ASP A 637 4.01 -27.36 21.41
C ASP A 637 4.11 -26.53 20.13
N ILE A 638 4.05 -25.19 20.28
CA ILE A 638 4.45 -24.27 19.20
C ILE A 638 5.98 -24.19 19.10
N HIS A 639 6.69 -24.45 20.20
CA HIS A 639 8.16 -24.39 20.24
C HIS A 639 8.85 -25.47 19.41
N GLN A 640 8.27 -26.68 19.31
CA GLN A 640 8.80 -27.73 18.43
C GLN A 640 8.60 -27.41 16.94
N ALA A 641 7.55 -26.65 16.59
CA ALA A 641 7.32 -26.22 15.22
C ALA A 641 8.34 -25.15 14.78
N SER A 642 8.82 -24.27 15.69
CA SER A 642 9.89 -23.31 15.37
C SER A 642 11.24 -23.99 15.18
N ILE A 643 11.54 -25.05 15.94
CA ILE A 643 12.82 -25.79 15.87
C ILE A 643 12.93 -26.60 14.57
N LYS A 644 11.87 -27.32 14.15
CA LYS A 644 11.87 -28.10 12.89
C LYS A 644 11.86 -27.24 11.62
N ARG A 645 11.39 -25.99 11.72
CA ARG A 645 11.18 -25.08 10.58
C ARG A 645 12.47 -24.46 10.04
N VAL A 646 13.54 -24.47 10.82
CA VAL A 646 14.84 -23.95 10.39
C VAL A 646 15.68 -25.00 9.62
N GLU A 647 15.45 -26.31 9.79
CA GLU A 647 16.09 -27.33 8.94
C GLU A 647 15.78 -27.10 7.44
N THR A 648 14.55 -26.68 7.12
CA THR A 648 14.15 -26.36 5.75
C THR A 648 14.71 -25.03 5.22
N THR A 649 14.96 -24.03 6.07
CA THR A 649 15.53 -22.74 5.66
C THR A 649 17.08 -22.77 5.64
N MET A 650 17.71 -23.54 6.54
CA MET A 650 19.14 -23.85 6.51
C MET A 650 19.51 -24.72 5.31
N SER A 651 18.61 -25.58 4.83
CA SER A 651 18.82 -26.26 3.53
C SER A 651 18.98 -25.25 2.39
N THR A 652 18.21 -24.16 2.39
CA THR A 652 18.32 -23.08 1.39
C THR A 652 19.59 -22.24 1.61
N GLN A 653 19.94 -21.92 2.86
CA GLN A 653 21.17 -21.20 3.19
C GLN A 653 22.45 -22.01 2.91
N GLY A 654 22.40 -23.33 3.13
CA GLY A 654 23.45 -24.28 2.78
C GLY A 654 23.62 -24.45 1.27
N MET A 655 22.51 -24.44 0.51
CA MET A 655 22.58 -24.38 -0.95
C MET A 655 23.19 -23.06 -1.45
N ILE A 656 22.85 -21.91 -0.85
CA ILE A 656 23.43 -20.62 -1.22
C ILE A 656 24.92 -20.54 -0.84
N ARG A 657 25.31 -21.05 0.32
CA ARG A 657 26.73 -21.10 0.72
C ARG A 657 27.52 -21.99 -0.23
N ASN A 658 26.95 -23.10 -0.68
CA ASN A 658 27.58 -23.97 -1.68
C ASN A 658 27.59 -23.33 -3.09
N GLU A 659 26.56 -22.57 -3.48
CA GLU A 659 26.55 -21.82 -4.74
C GLU A 659 27.52 -20.62 -4.72
N GLU A 660 27.67 -19.93 -3.58
CA GLU A 660 28.62 -18.83 -3.38
C GLU A 660 30.06 -19.36 -3.26
N LEU A 661 30.29 -20.49 -2.56
CA LEU A 661 31.57 -21.20 -2.56
C LEU A 661 31.93 -21.68 -3.97
N GLN A 662 30.98 -22.26 -4.71
CA GLN A 662 31.21 -22.65 -6.12
C GLN A 662 31.47 -21.44 -7.02
N ARG A 663 30.88 -20.26 -6.74
CA ARG A 663 31.18 -19.01 -7.47
C ARG A 663 32.55 -18.42 -7.13
N CYS A 664 32.98 -18.52 -5.88
CA CYS A 664 34.31 -18.09 -5.45
C CYS A 664 35.39 -19.03 -6.01
N ASP A 665 35.17 -20.34 -5.94
CA ASP A 665 36.09 -21.36 -6.47
C ASP A 665 36.24 -21.27 -7.99
N THR A 666 35.15 -20.96 -8.72
CA THR A 666 35.22 -20.77 -10.18
C THR A 666 35.92 -19.46 -10.58
N SER A 667 35.78 -18.39 -9.78
CA SER A 667 36.48 -17.14 -10.08
C SER A 667 38.00 -17.23 -9.85
N ASP A 668 38.46 -17.90 -8.80
CA ASP A 668 39.91 -18.03 -8.53
C ASP A 668 40.58 -19.06 -9.46
N SER A 669 39.86 -20.08 -9.93
CA SER A 669 40.37 -21.03 -10.92
C SER A 669 40.52 -20.44 -12.33
N ASP A 670 39.66 -19.47 -12.70
CA ASP A 670 39.74 -18.81 -14.01
C ASP A 670 40.85 -17.76 -14.08
N TRP A 671 41.10 -17.03 -12.98
CA TRP A 671 42.23 -16.08 -12.91
C TRP A 671 43.60 -16.77 -12.88
N THR A 672 43.72 -17.93 -12.21
CA THR A 672 44.99 -18.70 -12.18
C THR A 672 45.30 -19.38 -13.53
N ASN A 673 44.28 -19.84 -14.27
CA ASN A 673 44.46 -20.42 -15.60
C ASN A 673 44.76 -19.39 -16.71
N LEU A 674 44.38 -18.12 -16.53
CA LEU A 674 44.71 -17.04 -17.46
C LEU A 674 46.17 -16.56 -17.35
N PHE A 675 46.80 -16.73 -16.18
CA PHE A 675 48.21 -16.38 -15.96
C PHE A 675 49.20 -17.55 -16.16
N SER A 676 48.80 -18.82 -15.99
CA SER A 676 49.71 -19.96 -16.27
C SER A 676 49.94 -20.17 -17.78
N ASN A 677 48.92 -19.90 -18.61
CA ASN A 677 48.99 -20.12 -20.06
C ASN A 677 49.80 -19.07 -20.84
N ARG A 678 50.34 -18.03 -20.17
CA ARG A 678 51.19 -17.01 -20.80
C ARG A 678 52.69 -17.17 -20.50
N VAL A 679 53.08 -18.17 -19.70
CA VAL A 679 54.49 -18.42 -19.31
C VAL A 679 55.09 -19.66 -20.00
N ASN A 680 54.28 -20.48 -20.69
CA ASN A 680 54.74 -21.75 -21.30
C ASN A 680 54.82 -21.78 -22.84
N SER A 681 54.79 -20.64 -23.53
CA SER A 681 55.00 -20.60 -24.99
C SER A 681 56.32 -19.92 -25.36
N GLY A 682 57.42 -20.64 -25.18
CA GLY A 682 58.74 -20.27 -25.69
C GLY A 682 59.65 -21.49 -25.84
N THR A 683 60.11 -21.76 -27.07
CA THR A 683 61.11 -22.78 -27.51
C THR A 683 60.63 -24.24 -27.50
N SER A 684 60.82 -25.11 -28.50
CA SER A 684 61.56 -25.15 -29.78
C SER A 684 61.00 -26.32 -30.61
N LEU A 685 60.70 -26.17 -31.91
CA LEU A 685 61.47 -26.71 -33.05
C LEU A 685 62.10 -28.10 -32.81
N ASP A 686 61.57 -29.16 -33.45
CA ASP A 686 62.24 -29.91 -34.54
C ASP A 686 61.48 -31.19 -34.96
N SER A 687 61.58 -31.49 -36.26
CA SER A 687 61.09 -32.61 -37.09
C SER A 687 59.63 -32.64 -37.56
#